data_AF-A0A7K4D4D1-F1
#
_entry.id   AF-A0A7K4D4D1-F1
#
_cell.length_a   1.000
_cell.length_b   1.000
_cell.length_c   1.000
_cell.angle_alpha   90.00
_cell.angle_beta   90.00
_cell.angle_gamma   90.00
#
_symmetry.space_group_name_H-M   'P 1'
#
loop_
_entity.id
_entity.type
_entity.pdbx_description
1 polymer ?
#
loop_
_entity_poly.entity_id
_entity_poly.type
_entity_poly.pdbx_seq_one_letter_code
_entity_poly.pdbx_strand_id
1 'polypeptide(L)'
;MRLAWPPPWHLTASVLVSILALVLVHLSPEQVQDFGAPLGLILAIFIPGYLLVLALFPAGSDLTGKRRALLSFGFDAILIVLVCMILMLTPRGLQPASLATILSLLSLFLCAVAHARWSALPRRRRFVILSNSGFRTSKALARTITGKGKHSAVHFALLVVAIFAIAAFAYAINMYQGTREDAGSTEFHVSLLRGDDASLKAGSLVTAQAQIINHENRAIDYAMWLVLNGSTVLRKNLTLSRNETWKGPVSFILNGQAGEHRLDFLLFKDYDYSAPSQEDHLWINLSEDKSTQNTSSEKSSPVANEQSGKVSVLSTSKGSSQVDYKPSGGGSVSASTGKSPKSSSKTAQESRTIQETDSAQSRSNEEVAQEQSSILSSEEVTNPATESLKENQTINGSNASKTSISFTTRALANQTALSAANISYPMEKEIKNLSSNLPPYLVDFYPDVHSPQIEGTTVLWTANASDPEGDPIFYRFLLNGIEMTDWSAANSWTWNTSSAAPGDYKIGVLARDGEHAPEGSFDDSMNATFTLLPQNQPPTLLNLIPDKASPQEQGVTVFWKTDSLDPDGDRVQYKFLLDGREVRRWSKSNSWSWTTADLPAGDYKIGVLVRDDEHAPEGSFDDSMNVSFTLRAPNQKPVIQELRPDVPSPQESGIGISWTAAAKDAEGDPISYRFLLNGIEMTDWSAANSWTWNTSSASPGDYKIGVLARDDKHAPEGSFEDSMEASFAIKASNRPPALLSLTPDKPSPQVRGTTVVWKADASDPDGDIILYRFLVNNKVRSLWSKYDSWSWSTANMPDGNYHVSVQIRDSRHAGEESFDGSVDQSFTLISEIDQQIDQIMKNRTGYIHS
;
A
#
# COMPACT_ATOMS: atom_id res chain seq x y z
N MET A 1 -15.80 -6.89 -75.34
CA MET A 1 -15.34 -6.73 -73.94
C MET A 1 -16.07 -7.74 -73.05
N ARG A 2 -15.42 -8.36 -72.06
CA ARG A 2 -16.12 -9.11 -71.00
C ARG A 2 -16.34 -8.15 -69.82
N LEU A 3 -17.58 -7.79 -69.50
CA LEU A 3 -17.85 -6.97 -68.32
C LEU A 3 -17.33 -7.69 -67.07
N ALA A 4 -16.56 -6.97 -66.25
CA ALA A 4 -16.16 -7.43 -64.94
C ALA A 4 -17.42 -7.62 -64.10
N TRP A 5 -17.71 -8.87 -63.72
CA TRP A 5 -18.79 -9.13 -62.78
C TRP A 5 -18.34 -8.61 -61.41
N PRO A 6 -19.20 -7.92 -60.64
CA PRO A 6 -18.77 -7.27 -59.42
C PRO A 6 -18.11 -8.25 -58.45
N PRO A 7 -17.08 -7.82 -57.69
CA PRO A 7 -16.52 -8.64 -56.62
C PRO A 7 -17.63 -9.08 -55.65
N PRO A 8 -17.56 -10.31 -55.11
CA PRO A 8 -18.62 -10.84 -54.29
C PRO A 8 -18.71 -10.06 -52.96
N TRP A 9 -19.93 -9.90 -52.45
CA TRP A 9 -20.23 -8.93 -51.38
C TRP A 9 -19.37 -9.07 -50.12
N HIS A 10 -18.87 -10.26 -49.81
CA HIS A 10 -17.99 -10.52 -48.66
C HIS A 10 -16.57 -9.99 -48.87
N LEU A 11 -16.02 -10.00 -50.10
CA LEU A 11 -14.74 -9.34 -50.38
C LEU A 11 -14.88 -7.81 -50.30
N THR A 12 -15.98 -7.24 -50.81
CA THR A 12 -16.24 -5.80 -50.64
C THR A 12 -16.49 -5.42 -49.18
N ALA A 13 -17.16 -6.28 -48.40
CA ALA A 13 -17.36 -6.06 -46.97
C ALA A 13 -16.03 -6.08 -46.21
N SER A 14 -15.14 -7.04 -46.48
CA SER A 14 -13.80 -7.06 -45.88
C SER A 14 -13.02 -5.77 -46.19
N VAL A 15 -13.01 -5.31 -47.44
CA VAL A 15 -12.36 -4.04 -47.81
C VAL A 15 -12.96 -2.85 -47.06
N LEU A 16 -14.29 -2.73 -47.02
CA LEU A 16 -14.97 -1.63 -46.33
C LEU A 16 -14.70 -1.63 -44.82
N VAL A 17 -14.68 -2.79 -44.17
CA VAL A 17 -14.39 -2.89 -42.73
C VAL A 17 -12.92 -2.63 -42.43
N SER A 18 -11.97 -3.10 -43.25
CA SER A 18 -10.55 -2.75 -43.08
C SER A 18 -10.26 -1.27 -43.35
N ILE A 19 -10.97 -0.63 -44.29
CA ILE A 19 -10.88 0.83 -44.48
C ILE A 19 -11.50 1.56 -43.28
N LEU A 20 -12.67 1.13 -42.78
CA LEU A 20 -13.30 1.72 -41.61
C LEU A 20 -12.42 1.59 -40.35
N ALA A 21 -11.73 0.47 -40.16
CA ALA A 21 -10.76 0.29 -39.09
C ALA A 21 -9.59 1.28 -39.21
N LEU A 22 -9.04 1.48 -40.42
CA LEU A 22 -7.99 2.50 -40.65
C LEU A 22 -8.49 3.92 -40.42
N VAL A 23 -9.74 4.23 -40.79
CA VAL A 23 -10.38 5.54 -40.51
C VAL A 23 -10.55 5.75 -39.01
N LEU A 24 -11.05 4.75 -38.27
CA LEU A 24 -11.21 4.83 -36.82
C LEU A 24 -9.89 4.98 -36.06
N VAL A 25 -8.78 4.48 -36.61
CA VAL A 25 -7.44 4.61 -36.00
C VAL A 25 -6.76 5.94 -36.36
N HIS A 26 -6.83 6.40 -37.62
CA HIS A 26 -5.99 7.51 -38.12
C HIS A 26 -6.75 8.80 -38.47
N LEU A 27 -8.08 8.77 -38.56
CA LEU A 27 -8.93 9.88 -38.98
C LEU A 27 -10.03 10.24 -37.96
N SER A 28 -10.04 9.58 -36.79
CA SER A 28 -10.87 9.97 -35.65
C SER A 28 -10.38 11.30 -35.04
N PRO A 29 -11.28 12.23 -34.65
CA PRO A 29 -10.92 13.38 -33.83
C PRO A 29 -10.25 12.94 -32.52
N GLU A 30 -9.33 13.76 -32.01
CA GLU A 30 -8.50 13.47 -30.83
C GLU A 30 -9.34 13.01 -29.62
N GLN A 31 -10.49 13.64 -29.39
CA GLN A 31 -11.48 13.32 -28.35
C GLN A 31 -12.12 11.91 -28.46
N VAL A 32 -11.85 11.17 -29.54
CA VAL A 32 -12.44 9.86 -29.85
C VAL A 32 -11.37 8.79 -30.10
N GLN A 33 -10.09 9.15 -30.22
CA GLN A 33 -9.01 8.21 -30.58
C GLN A 33 -8.83 7.08 -29.54
N ASP A 34 -9.02 7.38 -28.26
CA ASP A 34 -8.97 6.40 -27.15
C ASP A 34 -9.96 5.22 -27.35
N PHE A 35 -11.12 5.49 -27.97
CA PHE A 35 -12.10 4.47 -28.33
C PHE A 35 -11.94 3.96 -29.77
N GLY A 36 -11.46 4.82 -30.67
CA GLY A 36 -11.24 4.52 -32.09
C GLY A 36 -10.22 3.41 -32.33
N ALA A 37 -9.11 3.40 -31.60
CA ALA A 37 -8.08 2.37 -31.76
C ALA A 37 -8.51 0.96 -31.29
N PRO A 38 -9.11 0.78 -30.09
CA PRO A 38 -9.71 -0.50 -29.70
C PRO A 38 -10.85 -0.96 -30.64
N LEU A 39 -11.72 -0.06 -31.08
CA LEU A 39 -12.83 -0.40 -31.98
C LEU A 39 -12.33 -0.80 -33.37
N GLY A 40 -11.33 -0.10 -33.90
CA GLY A 40 -10.63 -0.46 -35.14
C GLY A 40 -9.96 -1.82 -35.05
N LEU A 41 -9.37 -2.18 -33.91
CA LEU A 41 -8.79 -3.51 -33.68
C LEU A 41 -9.86 -4.61 -33.71
N ILE A 42 -10.99 -4.42 -33.01
CA ILE A 42 -12.11 -5.38 -32.99
C ILE A 42 -12.68 -5.62 -34.40
N LEU A 43 -12.72 -4.58 -35.24
CA LEU A 43 -13.14 -4.69 -36.65
C LEU A 43 -12.10 -5.36 -37.54
N ALA A 44 -10.81 -5.11 -37.31
CA ALA A 44 -9.72 -5.64 -38.14
C ALA A 44 -9.38 -7.11 -37.84
N ILE A 45 -9.55 -7.57 -36.60
CA ILE A 45 -8.91 -8.80 -36.09
C ILE A 45 -9.28 -10.06 -36.89
N PHE A 46 -10.58 -10.31 -37.15
CA PHE A 46 -11.08 -11.56 -37.76
C PHE A 46 -11.04 -11.64 -39.31
N ILE A 47 -10.53 -10.60 -39.97
CA ILE A 47 -10.58 -10.48 -41.43
C ILE A 47 -9.41 -11.20 -42.15
N PRO A 48 -8.14 -11.07 -41.70
CA PRO A 48 -7.00 -11.67 -42.38
C PRO A 48 -7.07 -13.18 -42.52
N GLY A 49 -7.43 -13.92 -41.46
CA GLY A 49 -7.52 -15.38 -41.49
C GLY A 49 -8.59 -15.88 -42.47
N TYR A 50 -9.71 -15.16 -42.58
CA TYR A 50 -10.73 -15.44 -43.59
C TYR A 50 -10.22 -15.22 -45.03
N LEU A 51 -9.56 -14.09 -45.28
CA LEU A 51 -9.05 -13.76 -46.60
C LEU A 51 -7.90 -14.68 -47.03
N LEU A 52 -7.04 -15.12 -46.09
CA LEU A 52 -6.00 -16.10 -46.36
C LEU A 52 -6.60 -17.46 -46.77
N VAL A 53 -7.63 -17.95 -46.07
CA VAL A 53 -8.35 -19.19 -46.46
C VAL A 53 -9.01 -19.05 -47.83
N LEU A 54 -9.57 -17.88 -48.16
CA LEU A 54 -10.18 -17.63 -49.47
C LEU A 54 -9.14 -17.49 -50.59
N ALA A 55 -7.96 -16.96 -50.29
CA ALA A 55 -6.82 -16.91 -51.22
C ALA A 55 -6.25 -18.31 -51.48
N LEU A 56 -6.05 -19.13 -50.43
CA LEU A 56 -5.51 -20.49 -50.55
C LEU A 56 -6.49 -21.43 -51.27
N PHE A 57 -7.77 -21.38 -50.89
CA PHE A 57 -8.83 -22.29 -51.34
C PHE A 57 -10.00 -21.51 -51.99
N PRO A 58 -9.83 -20.95 -53.20
CA PRO A 58 -10.80 -20.04 -53.81
C PRO A 58 -12.06 -20.69 -54.40
N ALA A 59 -12.09 -22.02 -54.60
CA ALA A 59 -13.22 -22.72 -55.23
C ALA A 59 -14.20 -23.31 -54.20
N GLY A 60 -15.49 -23.27 -54.52
CA GLY A 60 -16.57 -23.68 -53.62
C GLY A 60 -16.52 -25.16 -53.20
N SER A 61 -15.82 -25.99 -53.98
CA SER A 61 -15.56 -27.41 -53.72
C SER A 61 -14.48 -27.69 -52.67
N ASP A 62 -13.51 -26.79 -52.49
CA ASP A 62 -12.22 -27.12 -51.86
C ASP A 62 -12.35 -27.43 -50.36
N LEU A 63 -13.25 -26.71 -49.69
CA LEU A 63 -13.51 -26.82 -48.25
C LEU A 63 -14.99 -26.57 -47.99
N THR A 64 -15.60 -27.43 -47.18
CA THR A 64 -16.97 -27.24 -46.67
C THR A 64 -17.04 -26.02 -45.75
N GLY A 65 -18.21 -25.36 -45.67
CA GLY A 65 -18.35 -24.11 -44.88
C GLY A 65 -17.87 -24.21 -43.43
N LYS A 66 -18.12 -25.34 -42.76
CA LYS A 66 -17.61 -25.61 -41.40
C LYS A 66 -16.08 -25.67 -41.35
N ARG A 67 -15.43 -26.32 -42.32
CA ARG A 67 -13.96 -26.39 -42.41
C ARG A 67 -13.35 -25.04 -42.76
N ARG A 68 -14.00 -24.24 -43.62
CA ARG A 68 -13.58 -22.87 -43.93
C ARG A 68 -13.54 -22.01 -42.67
N ALA A 69 -14.64 -21.95 -41.92
CA ALA A 69 -14.70 -21.18 -40.68
C ALA A 69 -13.64 -21.61 -39.65
N LEU A 70 -13.50 -22.91 -39.39
CA LEU A 70 -12.47 -23.46 -38.49
C LEU A 70 -11.05 -23.05 -38.92
N LEU A 71 -10.74 -23.17 -40.21
CA LEU A 71 -9.42 -22.84 -40.74
C LEU A 71 -9.17 -21.33 -40.76
N SER A 72 -10.22 -20.51 -40.94
CA SER A 72 -10.12 -19.05 -40.83
C SER A 72 -9.65 -18.65 -39.44
N PHE A 73 -10.36 -19.06 -38.38
CA PHE A 73 -9.97 -18.74 -37.00
C PHE A 73 -8.57 -19.26 -36.63
N GLY A 74 -8.19 -20.45 -37.10
CA GLY A 74 -6.86 -21.02 -36.87
C GLY A 74 -5.74 -20.19 -37.50
N PHE A 75 -5.88 -19.77 -38.76
CA PHE A 75 -4.91 -18.88 -39.40
C PHE A 75 -4.91 -17.47 -38.81
N ASP A 76 -6.06 -16.98 -38.36
CA ASP A 76 -6.21 -15.68 -37.72
C ASP A 76 -5.33 -15.55 -36.47
N ALA A 77 -5.44 -16.52 -35.54
CA ALA A 77 -4.62 -16.58 -34.33
C ALA A 77 -3.11 -16.63 -34.63
N ILE A 78 -2.69 -17.43 -35.61
CA ILE A 78 -1.28 -17.51 -36.05
C ILE A 78 -0.80 -16.16 -36.60
N LEU A 79 -1.63 -15.48 -37.39
CA LEU A 79 -1.27 -14.22 -38.01
C LEU A 79 -1.22 -13.05 -37.01
N ILE A 80 -2.11 -13.05 -36.02
CA ILE A 80 -2.08 -12.10 -34.90
C ILE A 80 -0.77 -12.23 -34.13
N VAL A 81 -0.38 -13.45 -33.73
CA VAL A 81 0.90 -13.70 -33.04
C VAL A 81 2.10 -13.22 -33.87
N LEU A 82 2.10 -13.50 -35.18
CA LEU A 82 3.17 -13.07 -36.09
C LEU A 82 3.22 -11.54 -36.24
N VAL A 83 2.07 -10.85 -36.31
CA VAL A 83 2.02 -9.38 -36.37
C VAL A 83 2.43 -8.75 -35.03
N CYS A 84 2.05 -9.33 -33.90
CA CYS A 84 2.51 -8.90 -32.58
C CYS A 84 4.04 -9.01 -32.45
N MET A 85 4.62 -10.13 -32.89
CA MET A 85 6.07 -10.35 -32.91
C MET A 85 6.80 -9.34 -33.82
N ILE A 86 6.23 -9.01 -34.98
CA ILE A 86 6.76 -7.94 -35.85
C ILE A 86 6.67 -6.57 -35.16
N LEU A 87 5.56 -6.25 -34.49
CA LEU A 87 5.38 -4.98 -33.80
C LEU A 87 6.32 -4.78 -32.62
N MET A 88 6.67 -5.85 -31.89
CA MET A 88 7.72 -5.84 -30.86
C MET A 88 9.09 -5.44 -31.40
N LEU A 89 9.35 -5.65 -32.71
CA LEU A 89 10.58 -5.23 -33.39
C LEU A 89 10.46 -3.83 -34.02
N THR A 90 9.40 -3.06 -33.75
CA THR A 90 9.22 -1.69 -34.27
C THR A 90 9.16 -0.64 -33.16
N PRO A 91 9.68 0.58 -33.37
CA PRO A 91 9.62 1.67 -32.37
C PRO A 91 8.21 2.10 -31.93
N ARG A 92 7.15 1.66 -32.62
CA ARG A 92 5.75 1.90 -32.21
C ARG A 92 5.24 0.92 -31.16
N GLY A 93 5.90 -0.22 -30.96
CA GLY A 93 5.52 -1.24 -29.99
C GLY A 93 4.12 -1.84 -30.17
N LEU A 94 3.66 -2.55 -29.14
CA LEU A 94 2.43 -3.35 -29.16
C LEU A 94 1.15 -2.51 -28.88
N GLN A 95 0.95 -1.41 -29.61
CA GLN A 95 -0.22 -0.55 -29.46
C GLN A 95 -1.45 -1.09 -30.23
N PRO A 96 -2.69 -0.94 -29.72
CA PRO A 96 -3.91 -1.32 -30.44
C PRO A 96 -4.04 -0.67 -31.82
N ALA A 97 -3.67 0.60 -31.94
CA ALA A 97 -3.62 1.35 -33.19
C ALA A 97 -2.67 0.69 -34.21
N SER A 98 -1.45 0.34 -33.79
CA SER A 98 -0.45 -0.33 -34.62
C SER A 98 -0.92 -1.71 -35.09
N LEU A 99 -1.51 -2.51 -34.19
CA LEU A 99 -2.05 -3.83 -34.49
C LEU A 99 -3.23 -3.77 -35.47
N ALA A 100 -4.21 -2.89 -35.21
CA ALA A 100 -5.34 -2.64 -36.10
C ALA A 100 -4.90 -2.18 -37.49
N THR A 101 -3.87 -1.32 -37.56
CA THR A 101 -3.31 -0.81 -38.82
C THR A 101 -2.70 -1.93 -39.65
N ILE A 102 -1.80 -2.74 -39.08
CA ILE A 102 -1.14 -3.82 -39.83
C ILE A 102 -2.14 -4.90 -40.23
N LEU A 103 -3.06 -5.32 -39.35
CA LEU A 103 -4.09 -6.30 -39.69
C LEU A 103 -5.04 -5.79 -40.80
N SER A 104 -5.33 -4.48 -40.84
CA SER A 104 -6.14 -3.88 -41.90
C SER A 104 -5.39 -3.78 -43.25
N LEU A 105 -4.13 -3.35 -43.25
CA LEU A 105 -3.29 -3.33 -44.47
C LEU A 105 -3.07 -4.74 -45.03
N LEU A 106 -2.81 -5.70 -44.14
CA LEU A 106 -2.67 -7.12 -44.46
C LEU A 106 -3.99 -7.72 -44.98
N SER A 107 -5.14 -7.30 -44.45
CA SER A 107 -6.46 -7.65 -45.00
C SER A 107 -6.64 -7.09 -46.41
N LEU A 108 -6.28 -5.83 -46.68
CA LEU A 108 -6.39 -5.25 -48.02
C LEU A 108 -5.50 -5.98 -49.04
N PHE A 109 -4.26 -6.34 -48.66
CA PHE A 109 -3.36 -7.15 -49.47
C PHE A 109 -3.93 -8.56 -49.72
N LEU A 110 -4.33 -9.28 -48.67
CA LEU A 110 -4.92 -10.62 -48.78
C LEU A 110 -6.23 -10.60 -49.58
N CYS A 111 -7.02 -9.52 -49.51
CA CYS A 111 -8.21 -9.34 -50.34
C CYS A 111 -7.85 -9.22 -51.82
N ALA A 112 -6.79 -8.49 -52.19
CA ALA A 112 -6.33 -8.40 -53.57
C ALA A 112 -5.87 -9.78 -54.10
N VAL A 113 -5.10 -10.54 -53.31
CA VAL A 113 -4.66 -11.90 -53.67
C VAL A 113 -5.84 -12.86 -53.75
N ALA A 114 -6.77 -12.81 -52.79
CA ALA A 114 -7.99 -13.62 -52.80
C ALA A 114 -8.87 -13.30 -54.01
N HIS A 115 -9.07 -12.02 -54.34
CA HIS A 115 -9.81 -11.60 -55.52
C HIS A 115 -9.14 -12.07 -56.82
N ALA A 116 -7.81 -11.98 -56.94
CA ALA A 116 -7.08 -12.47 -58.10
C ALA A 116 -7.28 -13.99 -58.28
N ARG A 117 -7.06 -14.79 -57.22
CA ARG A 117 -7.21 -16.25 -57.28
C ARG A 117 -8.67 -16.71 -57.45
N TRP A 118 -9.64 -15.97 -56.90
CA TRP A 118 -11.08 -16.19 -57.09
C TRP A 118 -11.56 -15.82 -58.50
N SER A 119 -11.09 -14.71 -59.04
CA SER A 119 -11.49 -14.21 -60.37
C SER A 119 -10.86 -14.99 -61.52
N ALA A 120 -9.74 -15.69 -61.29
CA ALA A 120 -9.17 -16.65 -62.23
C ALA A 120 -10.05 -17.90 -62.45
N LEU A 121 -10.91 -18.28 -61.49
CA LEU A 121 -11.72 -19.50 -61.60
C LEU A 121 -12.89 -19.36 -62.59
N PRO A 122 -13.28 -20.45 -63.29
CA PRO A 122 -14.54 -20.53 -64.03
C PRO A 122 -15.75 -20.25 -63.12
N ARG A 123 -16.73 -19.49 -63.61
CA ARG A 123 -17.89 -18.98 -62.81
C ARG A 123 -18.57 -20.05 -61.94
N ARG A 124 -18.76 -21.27 -62.45
CA ARG A 124 -19.42 -22.38 -61.73
C ARG A 124 -18.61 -22.98 -60.57
N ARG A 125 -17.31 -22.69 -60.45
CA ARG A 125 -16.43 -23.22 -59.39
C ARG A 125 -16.11 -22.22 -58.28
N ARG A 126 -16.44 -20.93 -58.45
CA ARG A 126 -16.13 -19.88 -57.46
C ARG A 126 -16.87 -20.10 -56.14
N PHE A 127 -16.19 -19.94 -55.01
CA PHE A 127 -16.86 -19.87 -53.71
C PHE A 127 -17.68 -18.57 -53.61
N VAL A 128 -18.92 -18.64 -53.13
CA VAL A 128 -19.75 -17.47 -52.81
C VAL A 128 -20.55 -17.75 -51.55
N ILE A 129 -20.37 -16.94 -50.50
CA ILE A 129 -21.26 -16.93 -49.33
C ILE A 129 -22.61 -16.36 -49.78
N LEU A 130 -23.63 -17.21 -49.87
CA LEU A 130 -25.01 -16.90 -50.27
C LEU A 130 -25.13 -16.31 -51.70
N SER A 131 -25.84 -17.02 -52.58
CA SER A 131 -26.23 -16.47 -53.89
C SER A 131 -27.18 -15.30 -53.70
N ASN A 132 -27.09 -14.28 -54.55
CA ASN A 132 -27.76 -12.98 -54.37
C ASN A 132 -29.27 -13.00 -54.73
N SER A 133 -29.95 -14.13 -54.49
CA SER A 133 -31.34 -14.40 -54.85
C SER A 133 -32.29 -14.10 -53.70
N GLY A 134 -32.59 -12.81 -53.47
CA GLY A 134 -33.73 -12.35 -52.68
C GLY A 134 -33.54 -12.40 -51.15
N PHE A 135 -33.38 -11.22 -50.54
CA PHE A 135 -33.42 -11.05 -49.09
C PHE A 135 -34.85 -11.30 -48.57
N ARG A 136 -35.18 -12.53 -48.16
CA ARG A 136 -36.48 -12.86 -47.55
C ARG A 136 -36.33 -13.53 -46.18
N THR A 137 -36.74 -12.78 -45.16
CA THR A 137 -37.18 -13.22 -43.83
C THR A 137 -36.22 -14.07 -43.00
N SER A 138 -35.66 -13.41 -41.99
CA SER A 138 -35.11 -13.95 -40.75
C SER A 138 -35.94 -15.10 -40.13
N LYS A 139 -35.56 -16.35 -40.44
CA LYS A 139 -35.87 -17.54 -39.62
C LYS A 139 -34.96 -18.75 -39.81
N ALA A 140 -34.13 -18.78 -40.86
CA ALA A 140 -33.22 -19.91 -41.14
C ALA A 140 -32.02 -20.03 -40.17
N LEU A 141 -31.49 -18.92 -39.63
CA LEU A 141 -30.27 -18.93 -38.81
C LEU A 141 -30.45 -19.65 -37.45
N ALA A 142 -31.67 -19.65 -36.92
CA ALA A 142 -32.00 -20.11 -35.57
C ALA A 142 -32.02 -21.64 -35.38
N ARG A 143 -31.87 -22.44 -36.45
CA ARG A 143 -31.89 -23.92 -36.38
C ARG A 143 -30.51 -24.59 -36.32
N THR A 144 -29.43 -23.82 -36.21
CA THR A 144 -28.06 -24.35 -36.25
C THR A 144 -27.50 -24.81 -34.89
N ILE A 145 -28.22 -24.53 -33.78
CA ILE A 145 -27.70 -24.70 -32.40
C ILE A 145 -28.09 -26.05 -31.78
N THR A 146 -29.21 -26.66 -32.16
CA THR A 146 -29.75 -27.89 -31.52
C THR A 146 -29.35 -29.20 -32.22
N GLY A 147 -28.05 -29.35 -32.53
CA GLY A 147 -27.48 -30.57 -33.09
C GLY A 147 -26.74 -31.42 -32.07
N LYS A 148 -27.41 -32.35 -31.38
CA LYS A 148 -26.75 -33.36 -30.52
C LYS A 148 -25.92 -34.33 -31.39
N GLY A 149 -24.63 -34.03 -31.57
CA GLY A 149 -23.71 -34.84 -32.37
C GLY A 149 -22.25 -34.57 -32.01
N LYS A 150 -21.44 -35.64 -32.06
CA LYS A 150 -20.06 -35.84 -31.57
C LYS A 150 -19.00 -34.78 -32.00
N HIS A 151 -19.19 -33.51 -31.63
CA HIS A 151 -18.36 -32.36 -32.06
C HIS A 151 -17.81 -31.50 -30.91
N SER A 152 -18.11 -31.82 -29.65
CA SER A 152 -17.61 -31.10 -28.45
C SER A 152 -16.11 -30.80 -28.52
N ALA A 153 -15.28 -31.79 -28.88
CA ALA A 153 -13.82 -31.66 -28.96
C ALA A 153 -13.34 -30.55 -29.92
N VAL A 154 -14.06 -30.23 -31.00
CA VAL A 154 -13.64 -29.17 -31.95
C VAL A 154 -14.01 -27.79 -31.43
N HIS A 155 -15.15 -27.66 -30.75
CA HIS A 155 -15.53 -26.41 -30.07
C HIS A 155 -14.65 -26.16 -28.84
N PHE A 156 -14.29 -27.22 -28.10
CA PHE A 156 -13.34 -27.17 -27.00
C PHE A 156 -11.93 -26.79 -27.50
N ALA A 157 -11.44 -27.40 -28.59
CA ALA A 157 -10.15 -27.02 -29.17
C ALA A 157 -10.12 -25.57 -29.66
N LEU A 158 -11.20 -25.05 -30.27
CA LEU A 158 -11.33 -23.64 -30.63
C LEU A 158 -11.34 -22.73 -29.40
N LEU A 159 -12.08 -23.10 -28.34
CA LEU A 159 -12.11 -22.36 -27.08
C LEU A 159 -10.72 -22.34 -26.42
N VAL A 160 -10.03 -23.47 -26.40
CA VAL A 160 -8.67 -23.60 -25.85
C VAL A 160 -7.66 -22.79 -26.65
N VAL A 161 -7.70 -22.81 -27.99
CA VAL A 161 -6.84 -21.95 -28.83
C VAL A 161 -7.16 -20.47 -28.61
N ALA A 162 -8.42 -20.09 -28.46
CA ALA A 162 -8.80 -18.71 -28.12
C ALA A 162 -8.31 -18.31 -26.72
N ILE A 163 -8.43 -19.19 -25.72
CA ILE A 163 -7.90 -18.96 -24.37
C ILE A 163 -6.38 -18.84 -24.38
N PHE A 164 -5.65 -19.69 -25.11
CA PHE A 164 -4.20 -19.57 -25.25
C PHE A 164 -3.78 -18.31 -26.02
N ALA A 165 -4.55 -17.87 -27.02
CA ALA A 165 -4.31 -16.60 -27.70
C ALA A 165 -4.54 -15.40 -26.78
N ILE A 166 -5.62 -15.42 -25.97
CA ILE A 166 -5.93 -14.39 -24.97
C ILE A 166 -4.86 -14.39 -23.85
N ALA A 167 -4.43 -15.56 -23.38
CA ALA A 167 -3.39 -15.69 -22.37
C ALA A 167 -2.01 -15.25 -22.89
N ALA A 168 -1.66 -15.59 -24.14
CA ALA A 168 -0.44 -15.10 -24.78
C ALA A 168 -0.49 -13.57 -25.03
N PHE A 169 -1.66 -13.02 -25.36
CA PHE A 169 -1.86 -11.58 -25.51
C PHE A 169 -1.78 -10.84 -24.16
N ALA A 170 -2.39 -11.39 -23.10
CA ALA A 170 -2.28 -10.86 -21.75
C ALA A 170 -0.85 -10.96 -21.19
N TYR A 171 -0.16 -12.07 -21.45
CA TYR A 171 1.26 -12.24 -21.10
C TYR A 171 2.15 -11.28 -21.88
N ALA A 172 1.91 -11.08 -23.18
CA ALA A 172 2.63 -10.09 -23.98
C ALA A 172 2.38 -8.64 -23.51
N ILE A 173 1.16 -8.30 -23.08
CA ILE A 173 0.86 -7.00 -22.46
C ILE A 173 1.59 -6.84 -21.13
N ASN A 174 1.56 -7.85 -20.25
CA ASN A 174 2.21 -7.80 -18.94
C ASN A 174 3.75 -7.70 -19.08
N MET A 175 4.33 -8.49 -19.99
CA MET A 175 5.75 -8.43 -20.36
C MET A 175 6.13 -7.06 -20.97
N TYR A 176 5.25 -6.44 -21.78
CA TYR A 176 5.49 -5.12 -22.36
C TYR A 176 5.31 -3.97 -21.35
N GLN A 177 4.48 -4.14 -20.31
CA GLN A 177 4.42 -3.21 -19.17
C GLN A 177 5.69 -3.27 -18.31
N GLY A 178 6.32 -4.45 -18.20
CA GLY A 178 7.55 -4.64 -17.42
C GLY A 178 8.85 -4.11 -18.04
N THR A 179 8.84 -3.56 -19.28
CA THR A 179 10.07 -3.24 -20.01
C THR A 179 10.06 -1.86 -20.71
N ARG A 180 9.45 -0.84 -20.11
CA ARG A 180 9.51 0.53 -20.66
C ARG A 180 9.57 1.62 -19.58
N GLU A 181 10.79 2.03 -19.23
CA GLU A 181 11.08 3.21 -18.39
C GLU A 181 10.84 4.56 -19.12
N ASP A 182 9.96 4.61 -20.14
CA ASP A 182 9.42 5.85 -20.75
C ASP A 182 7.97 6.09 -20.29
N ALA A 183 7.73 6.20 -18.99
CA ALA A 183 6.53 6.89 -18.53
C ALA A 183 6.70 8.40 -18.82
N GLY A 184 5.63 9.09 -19.23
CA GLY A 184 5.68 10.51 -19.56
C GLY A 184 5.78 11.38 -18.31
N SER A 185 6.94 11.40 -17.65
CA SER A 185 7.14 12.10 -16.38
C SER A 185 6.95 13.60 -16.52
N THR A 186 6.10 14.17 -15.67
CA THR A 186 6.00 15.63 -15.47
C THR A 186 7.38 16.23 -15.23
N GLU A 187 7.79 17.21 -16.04
CA GLU A 187 8.93 18.07 -15.68
C GLU A 187 8.44 19.15 -14.71
N PHE A 188 9.18 19.34 -13.62
CA PHE A 188 8.94 20.39 -12.64
C PHE A 188 10.25 21.12 -12.34
N HIS A 189 10.22 22.45 -12.38
CA HIS A 189 11.37 23.26 -11.98
C HIS A 189 10.95 24.64 -11.45
N VAL A 190 11.69 25.16 -10.47
CA VAL A 190 11.50 26.47 -9.84
C VAL A 190 12.81 27.26 -9.84
N SER A 191 12.76 28.53 -10.28
CA SER A 191 13.91 29.45 -10.25
C SER A 191 13.54 30.83 -9.69
N LEU A 192 14.50 31.57 -9.12
CA LEU A 192 14.25 32.86 -8.49
C LEU A 192 14.21 34.00 -9.54
N LEU A 193 13.22 34.91 -9.48
CA LEU A 193 13.08 36.01 -10.47
C LEU A 193 13.98 37.23 -10.19
N ARG A 194 14.86 37.16 -9.20
CA ARG A 194 15.86 38.18 -8.86
C ARG A 194 17.13 37.42 -8.47
N GLY A 195 18.24 37.72 -9.14
CA GLY A 195 19.46 36.88 -9.17
C GLY A 195 20.02 36.49 -7.81
N ASP A 196 20.71 35.34 -7.81
CA ASP A 196 20.82 34.42 -6.68
C ASP A 196 21.65 34.93 -5.48
N ASP A 197 22.48 35.97 -5.67
CA ASP A 197 23.33 36.56 -4.63
C ASP A 197 22.64 37.62 -3.74
N ALA A 198 21.37 37.95 -4.00
CA ALA A 198 20.69 39.05 -3.32
C ALA A 198 20.15 38.66 -1.93
N SER A 199 20.95 38.87 -0.87
CA SER A 199 20.51 38.68 0.53
C SER A 199 19.14 39.34 0.80
N LEU A 200 18.18 38.53 1.22
CA LEU A 200 16.76 38.92 1.30
C LEU A 200 16.47 39.50 2.68
N LYS A 201 15.70 40.59 2.75
CA LYS A 201 15.23 41.09 4.07
C LYS A 201 14.07 40.25 4.56
N ALA A 202 14.07 39.88 5.84
CA ALA A 202 12.89 39.33 6.50
C ALA A 202 11.69 40.29 6.34
N GLY A 203 10.49 39.75 6.11
CA GLY A 203 9.28 40.51 5.80
C GLY A 203 9.17 41.02 4.36
N SER A 204 10.17 40.81 3.49
CA SER A 204 10.08 41.19 2.08
C SER A 204 9.31 40.17 1.23
N LEU A 205 8.70 40.63 0.13
CA LEU A 205 7.98 39.78 -0.82
C LEU A 205 8.99 39.16 -1.81
N VAL A 206 9.25 37.86 -1.63
CA VAL A 206 10.02 37.03 -2.55
C VAL A 206 9.13 36.59 -3.69
N THR A 207 9.68 36.37 -4.88
CA THR A 207 8.94 35.75 -5.99
C THR A 207 9.84 34.82 -6.79
N ALA A 208 9.50 33.54 -6.77
CA ALA A 208 10.04 32.54 -7.68
C ALA A 208 9.16 32.41 -8.93
N GLN A 209 9.69 31.80 -9.97
CA GLN A 209 8.96 31.36 -11.15
C GLN A 209 9.00 29.83 -11.21
N ALA A 210 7.83 29.23 -11.07
CA ALA A 210 7.66 27.79 -11.21
C ALA A 210 7.22 27.46 -12.65
N GLN A 211 7.71 26.34 -13.18
CA GLN A 211 7.36 25.76 -14.46
C GLN A 211 6.99 24.28 -14.28
N ILE A 212 5.86 23.87 -14.84
CA ILE A 212 5.35 22.50 -14.83
C ILE A 212 5.04 22.13 -16.29
N ILE A 213 5.59 21.02 -16.79
CA ILE A 213 5.25 20.48 -18.11
C ILE A 213 4.60 19.10 -17.94
N ASN A 214 3.35 18.98 -18.36
CA ASN A 214 2.59 17.74 -18.19
C ASN A 214 2.86 16.73 -19.31
N HIS A 215 3.95 15.99 -19.25
CA HIS A 215 4.21 14.90 -20.22
C HIS A 215 3.35 13.64 -20.01
N GLU A 216 2.56 13.60 -18.94
CA GLU A 216 1.62 12.51 -18.68
C GLU A 216 0.64 12.40 -19.85
N ASN A 217 0.32 11.19 -20.30
CA ASN A 217 -0.50 10.99 -21.50
C ASN A 217 -2.00 11.27 -21.29
N ARG A 218 -2.37 12.05 -20.25
CA ARG A 218 -3.72 12.50 -19.93
C ARG A 218 -3.69 13.91 -19.32
N ALA A 219 -4.85 14.53 -19.17
CA ALA A 219 -4.97 15.70 -18.30
C ALA A 219 -4.79 15.30 -16.82
N ILE A 220 -4.13 16.14 -16.03
CA ILE A 220 -3.77 15.89 -14.63
C ILE A 220 -4.14 17.12 -13.78
N ASP A 221 -4.72 16.89 -12.61
CA ASP A 221 -4.99 17.93 -11.61
C ASP A 221 -3.79 18.10 -10.68
N TYR A 222 -2.94 19.09 -10.95
CA TYR A 222 -1.76 19.37 -10.13
C TYR A 222 -2.09 20.23 -8.92
N ALA A 223 -1.42 19.94 -7.80
CA ALA A 223 -1.40 20.80 -6.62
C ALA A 223 0.05 21.03 -6.17
N MET A 224 0.57 22.22 -6.43
CA MET A 224 1.90 22.66 -5.99
C MET A 224 1.80 23.28 -4.60
N TRP A 225 2.59 22.79 -3.65
CA TRP A 225 2.70 23.31 -2.28
C TRP A 225 4.10 23.90 -2.09
N LEU A 226 4.19 25.03 -1.39
CA LEU A 226 5.45 25.58 -0.89
C LEU A 226 5.52 25.35 0.62
N VAL A 227 6.56 24.67 1.07
CA VAL A 227 6.80 24.32 2.47
C VAL A 227 8.08 25.01 2.96
N LEU A 228 8.01 25.55 4.17
CA LEU A 228 9.13 26.15 4.91
C LEU A 228 9.08 25.63 6.34
N ASN A 229 10.17 25.06 6.84
CA ASN A 229 10.28 24.54 8.21
C ASN A 229 9.08 23.64 8.61
N GLY A 230 8.72 22.72 7.71
CA GLY A 230 7.58 21.79 7.87
C GLY A 230 6.18 22.40 7.73
N SER A 231 6.06 23.72 7.57
CA SER A 231 4.76 24.41 7.44
C SER A 231 4.48 24.79 5.98
N THR A 232 3.26 24.49 5.48
CA THR A 232 2.85 24.92 4.13
C THR A 232 2.52 26.41 4.12
N VAL A 233 3.32 27.19 3.38
CA VAL A 233 3.20 28.65 3.25
C VAL A 233 2.23 29.05 2.12
N LEU A 234 2.19 28.26 1.05
CA LEU A 234 1.34 28.51 -0.12
C LEU A 234 0.90 27.19 -0.77
N ARG A 235 -0.35 27.12 -1.25
CA ARG A 235 -0.84 26.05 -2.13
C ARG A 235 -1.40 26.66 -3.41
N LYS A 236 -1.14 26.01 -4.55
CA LYS A 236 -1.59 26.44 -5.89
C LYS A 236 -2.04 25.21 -6.69
N ASN A 237 -3.34 25.13 -6.97
CA ASN A 237 -3.91 24.05 -7.78
C ASN A 237 -4.06 24.52 -9.24
N LEU A 238 -3.81 23.62 -10.19
CA LEU A 238 -3.85 23.87 -11.62
C LEU A 238 -4.01 22.57 -12.43
N THR A 239 -5.05 22.49 -13.27
CA THR A 239 -5.25 21.38 -14.20
C THR A 239 -4.43 21.62 -15.47
N LEU A 240 -3.69 20.62 -15.96
CA LEU A 240 -2.95 20.70 -17.23
C LEU A 240 -3.36 19.57 -18.18
N SER A 241 -3.54 19.91 -19.45
CA SER A 241 -3.75 18.97 -20.55
C SER A 241 -2.46 18.23 -20.90
N ARG A 242 -2.56 17.16 -21.70
CA ARG A 242 -1.40 16.41 -22.19
C ARG A 242 -0.43 17.31 -22.97
N ASN A 243 0.85 17.28 -22.58
CA ASN A 243 1.94 18.18 -23.03
C ASN A 243 1.68 19.69 -22.83
N GLU A 244 0.76 20.08 -21.95
CA GLU A 244 0.56 21.48 -21.60
C GLU A 244 1.64 21.96 -20.62
N THR A 245 2.20 23.14 -20.88
CA THR A 245 3.20 23.79 -20.03
C THR A 245 2.56 24.96 -19.28
N TRP A 246 2.58 24.91 -17.96
CA TRP A 246 2.30 26.07 -17.12
C TRP A 246 3.60 26.70 -16.62
N LYS A 247 3.70 28.02 -16.72
CA LYS A 247 4.82 28.80 -16.18
C LYS A 247 4.28 30.09 -15.56
N GLY A 248 4.64 30.37 -14.31
CA GLY A 248 4.12 31.56 -13.64
C GLY A 248 4.75 31.88 -12.29
N PRO A 249 4.55 33.12 -11.79
CA PRO A 249 5.10 33.55 -10.52
C PRO A 249 4.46 32.84 -9.33
N VAL A 250 5.26 32.63 -8.30
CA VAL A 250 4.90 32.17 -6.97
C VAL A 250 5.51 33.18 -5.99
N SER A 251 4.67 34.07 -5.47
CA SER A 251 5.09 35.15 -4.56
C SER A 251 4.71 34.82 -3.11
N PHE A 252 5.63 35.04 -2.19
CA PHE A 252 5.48 34.69 -0.76
C PHE A 252 6.31 35.64 0.12
N ILE A 253 5.94 35.75 1.40
CA ILE A 253 6.61 36.61 2.38
C ILE A 253 7.25 35.72 3.44
N LEU A 254 8.48 36.02 3.82
CA LEU A 254 9.28 35.23 4.75
C LEU A 254 9.49 35.97 6.06
N ASN A 255 8.87 35.48 7.13
CA ASN A 255 9.00 36.03 8.48
C ASN A 255 9.79 35.01 9.32
N GLY A 256 11.05 35.31 9.63
CA GLY A 256 11.96 34.38 10.32
C GLY A 256 13.25 35.06 10.79
N GLN A 257 14.10 34.30 11.47
CA GLN A 257 15.43 34.74 11.88
C GLN A 257 16.39 34.83 10.68
N ALA A 258 17.41 35.67 10.79
CA ALA A 258 18.47 35.77 9.79
C ALA A 258 19.30 34.46 9.72
N GLY A 259 19.84 34.17 8.54
CA GLY A 259 20.49 32.90 8.21
C GLY A 259 19.95 32.30 6.92
N GLU A 260 20.45 31.11 6.57
CA GLU A 260 20.02 30.37 5.39
C GLU A 260 18.78 29.52 5.67
N HIS A 261 17.83 29.49 4.73
CA HIS A 261 16.59 28.73 4.81
C HIS A 261 16.38 27.92 3.52
N ARG A 262 15.85 26.70 3.66
CA ARG A 262 15.42 25.85 2.55
C ARG A 262 13.92 26.04 2.30
N LEU A 263 13.55 26.21 1.03
CA LEU A 263 12.17 26.26 0.55
C LEU A 263 11.89 25.03 -0.31
N ASP A 264 11.01 24.16 0.16
CA ASP A 264 10.60 22.94 -0.56
C ASP A 264 9.35 23.21 -1.40
N PHE A 265 9.44 22.96 -2.70
CA PHE A 265 8.31 23.00 -3.62
C PHE A 265 7.90 21.57 -3.95
N LEU A 266 6.71 21.18 -3.51
CA LEU A 266 6.18 19.82 -3.63
C LEU A 266 5.03 19.78 -4.63
N LEU A 267 5.10 18.91 -5.64
CA LEU A 267 4.11 18.83 -6.71
C LEU A 267 3.29 17.53 -6.64
N PHE A 268 2.04 17.63 -6.24
CA PHE A 268 1.09 16.52 -6.12
C PHE A 268 0.20 16.40 -7.37
N LYS A 269 -0.37 15.20 -7.61
CA LYS A 269 -1.19 14.85 -8.80
C LYS A 269 -2.55 14.28 -8.41
N ASP A 270 -3.58 14.62 -9.17
CA ASP A 270 -4.93 14.02 -9.13
C ASP A 270 -5.54 13.97 -7.71
N TYR A 271 -5.19 14.97 -6.89
CA TYR A 271 -5.52 15.11 -5.47
C TYR A 271 -4.99 14.01 -4.53
N ASP A 272 -4.08 13.14 -5.00
CA ASP A 272 -3.28 12.29 -4.12
C ASP A 272 -2.19 13.14 -3.44
N TYR A 273 -2.26 13.19 -2.12
CA TYR A 273 -1.33 13.92 -1.26
C TYR A 273 -0.44 12.99 -0.42
N SER A 274 -0.43 11.69 -0.71
CA SER A 274 0.34 10.69 0.04
C SER A 274 1.86 10.81 -0.19
N ALA A 275 2.28 11.21 -1.39
CA ALA A 275 3.66 11.53 -1.73
C ALA A 275 3.71 12.61 -2.84
N PRO A 276 4.72 13.51 -2.84
CA PRO A 276 4.95 14.40 -3.97
C PRO A 276 5.36 13.60 -5.21
N SER A 277 4.75 13.92 -6.35
CA SER A 277 5.05 13.28 -7.63
C SER A 277 6.32 13.80 -8.29
N GLN A 278 6.71 15.02 -7.94
CA GLN A 278 7.98 15.70 -8.22
C GLN A 278 8.24 16.68 -7.05
N GLU A 279 9.50 16.98 -6.79
CA GLU A 279 9.93 17.99 -5.82
C GLU A 279 11.10 18.80 -6.39
N ASP A 280 11.15 20.09 -6.07
CA ASP A 280 12.27 21.00 -6.37
C ASP A 280 12.48 21.90 -5.14
N HIS A 281 13.67 22.48 -4.96
CA HIS A 281 13.99 23.25 -3.76
C HIS A 281 14.85 24.47 -4.05
N LEU A 282 14.66 25.52 -3.23
CA LEU A 282 15.42 26.77 -3.34
C LEU A 282 16.06 27.11 -1.99
N TRP A 283 17.36 27.36 -2.00
CA TRP A 283 18.10 27.90 -0.86
C TRP A 283 18.11 29.43 -0.92
N ILE A 284 17.96 30.08 0.23
CA ILE A 284 17.88 31.54 0.35
C ILE A 284 18.49 32.04 1.67
N ASN A 285 19.17 33.18 1.62
CA ASN A 285 19.78 33.80 2.80
C ASN A 285 18.99 35.04 3.26
N LEU A 286 18.46 35.00 4.49
CA LEU A 286 17.76 36.12 5.14
C LEU A 286 18.72 36.97 5.97
N SER A 287 18.67 38.29 5.76
CA SER A 287 19.45 39.30 6.48
C SER A 287 18.62 40.06 7.52
N GLU A 288 19.25 40.35 8.67
CA GLU A 288 18.67 41.18 9.74
C GLU A 288 18.53 42.65 9.32
N ASP A 289 17.41 43.29 9.66
CA ASP A 289 17.15 44.67 9.25
C ASP A 289 17.84 45.69 10.17
N LYS A 290 19.04 46.13 9.79
CA LYS A 290 19.79 47.19 10.47
C LYS A 290 19.21 48.59 10.20
N SER A 291 18.01 48.87 10.71
CA SER A 291 17.45 50.23 10.78
C SER A 291 17.44 50.78 12.22
N THR A 292 18.59 51.33 12.62
CA THR A 292 18.75 52.33 13.70
C THR A 292 18.00 52.13 15.03
N GLN A 293 18.76 51.83 16.09
CA GLN A 293 18.54 52.60 17.32
C GLN A 293 18.83 54.08 17.03
N ASN A 294 18.00 54.99 17.54
CA ASN A 294 18.47 56.29 17.96
C ASN A 294 17.58 56.82 19.09
N THR A 295 18.15 57.57 20.02
CA THR A 295 17.57 57.82 21.34
C THR A 295 16.68 59.07 21.39
N SER A 296 15.47 58.94 21.94
CA SER A 296 14.95 59.90 22.92
C SER A 296 13.85 59.31 23.79
N SER A 297 13.82 59.75 25.05
CA SER A 297 12.87 59.34 26.08
C SER A 297 11.54 60.08 26.00
N GLU A 298 10.41 59.41 26.24
CA GLU A 298 9.36 59.99 27.08
C GLU A 298 8.44 58.95 27.74
N LYS A 299 7.61 59.40 28.70
CA LYS A 299 6.73 58.56 29.52
C LYS A 299 5.37 58.36 28.83
N SER A 300 4.82 57.14 28.86
CA SER A 300 3.62 56.82 29.65
C SER A 300 3.04 55.43 29.33
N SER A 301 2.22 54.95 30.25
CA SER A 301 1.30 53.80 30.11
C SER A 301 -0.07 54.26 30.65
N PRO A 302 -1.18 53.51 30.48
CA PRO A 302 -1.39 52.27 29.72
C PRO A 302 -2.59 52.38 28.73
N VAL A 303 -3.01 51.27 28.11
CA VAL A 303 -4.42 50.80 27.95
C VAL A 303 -4.40 49.44 27.20
N ALA A 304 -5.52 48.70 27.18
CA ALA A 304 -5.58 47.27 26.89
C ALA A 304 -6.44 46.88 25.65
N ASN A 305 -6.54 45.55 25.46
CA ASN A 305 -7.53 44.76 24.71
C ASN A 305 -7.31 44.35 23.24
N GLU A 306 -7.29 43.00 23.09
CA GLU A 306 -8.10 42.18 22.17
C GLU A 306 -7.70 41.86 20.71
N GLN A 307 -7.61 40.52 20.51
CA GLN A 307 -8.17 39.72 19.40
C GLN A 307 -7.59 39.80 17.97
N SER A 308 -6.89 38.71 17.61
CA SER A 308 -7.18 37.86 16.44
C SER A 308 -7.30 38.53 15.04
N GLY A 309 -6.15 38.87 14.46
CA GLY A 309 -6.03 39.41 13.09
C GLY A 309 -5.91 38.37 11.98
N LYS A 310 -7.06 37.87 11.50
CA LYS A 310 -7.27 37.10 10.25
C LYS A 310 -6.34 37.50 9.07
N VAL A 311 -5.56 36.55 8.54
CA VAL A 311 -4.75 36.74 7.32
C VAL A 311 -5.65 36.83 6.07
N SER A 312 -5.32 37.72 5.14
CA SER A 312 -6.10 37.99 3.92
C SER A 312 -5.43 37.39 2.67
N VAL A 313 -6.18 36.60 1.90
CA VAL A 313 -5.76 36.09 0.59
C VAL A 313 -6.28 37.02 -0.50
N LEU A 314 -5.38 37.61 -1.29
CA LEU A 314 -5.73 38.50 -2.40
C LEU A 314 -5.73 37.72 -3.74
N SER A 315 -6.84 37.07 -4.07
CA SER A 315 -7.02 36.38 -5.35
C SER A 315 -7.70 37.28 -6.39
N THR A 316 -7.03 37.49 -7.54
CA THR A 316 -7.55 38.28 -8.65
C THR A 316 -8.06 37.39 -9.79
N SER A 317 -9.35 37.08 -9.78
CA SER A 317 -10.07 36.62 -10.98
C SER A 317 -11.49 37.20 -11.01
N LYS A 318 -11.98 37.52 -12.21
CA LYS A 318 -13.30 38.14 -12.41
C LYS A 318 -14.29 37.13 -12.97
N GLY A 319 -15.50 37.11 -12.42
CA GLY A 319 -16.72 37.06 -13.23
C GLY A 319 -17.68 35.89 -12.99
N SER A 320 -18.94 36.24 -12.69
CA SER A 320 -20.17 35.43 -12.83
C SER A 320 -20.34 34.22 -11.90
N SER A 321 -21.51 33.89 -11.34
CA SER A 321 -22.75 34.62 -10.99
C SER A 321 -23.42 33.81 -9.86
N GLN A 322 -23.72 34.40 -8.69
CA GLN A 322 -25.04 34.95 -8.27
C GLN A 322 -26.07 33.91 -7.78
N VAL A 323 -26.86 34.30 -6.76
CA VAL A 323 -28.11 33.70 -6.23
C VAL A 323 -27.98 32.69 -5.07
N ASP A 324 -28.02 33.24 -3.86
CA ASP A 324 -28.91 32.91 -2.72
C ASP A 324 -29.26 31.45 -2.35
N TYR A 325 -29.17 31.13 -1.05
CA TYR A 325 -30.35 31.14 -0.16
C TYR A 325 -29.97 31.22 1.34
N LYS A 326 -30.93 31.61 2.19
CA LYS A 326 -30.79 31.81 3.66
C LYS A 326 -31.98 31.15 4.39
N PRO A 327 -31.76 30.45 5.52
CA PRO A 327 -32.18 30.93 6.86
C PRO A 327 -31.03 30.72 7.90
N SER A 328 -30.92 31.39 9.07
CA SER A 328 -31.86 31.68 10.18
C SER A 328 -32.28 30.43 10.99
N GLY A 329 -32.19 30.37 12.32
CA GLY A 329 -31.65 31.31 13.32
C GLY A 329 -32.01 30.87 14.76
N GLY A 330 -31.44 31.54 15.79
CA GLY A 330 -31.58 31.18 17.22
C GLY A 330 -30.47 30.22 17.71
N GLY A 331 -29.97 30.26 18.94
CA GLY A 331 -30.41 30.96 20.16
C GLY A 331 -31.05 29.94 21.13
N SER A 332 -30.63 29.78 22.39
CA SER A 332 -29.93 30.70 23.30
C SER A 332 -28.95 29.99 24.27
N VAL A 333 -28.25 30.76 25.11
CA VAL A 333 -27.35 30.27 26.17
C VAL A 333 -27.89 30.71 27.53
N SER A 334 -27.79 29.83 28.54
CA SER A 334 -27.94 30.15 29.96
C SER A 334 -26.87 29.41 30.76
N ALA A 335 -26.23 30.07 31.73
CA ALA A 335 -25.07 29.53 32.43
C ALA A 335 -25.09 29.86 33.93
N SER A 336 -24.64 28.92 34.77
CA SER A 336 -24.26 29.19 36.16
C SER A 336 -23.32 28.14 36.78
N THR A 337 -22.07 28.57 37.02
CA THR A 337 -21.28 28.39 38.27
C THR A 337 -21.17 27.03 38.97
N GLY A 338 -19.93 26.57 39.29
CA GLY A 338 -19.76 25.41 40.18
C GLY A 338 -18.36 24.96 40.63
N LYS A 339 -17.57 25.82 41.33
CA LYS A 339 -16.50 25.48 42.30
C LYS A 339 -15.54 24.28 42.05
N SER A 340 -14.23 24.58 41.98
CA SER A 340 -13.17 23.67 42.47
C SER A 340 -12.82 23.94 43.95
N PRO A 341 -12.36 22.94 44.72
CA PRO A 341 -11.51 23.13 45.90
C PRO A 341 -10.07 22.63 45.66
N LYS A 342 -9.14 23.01 46.55
CA LYS A 342 -7.73 22.56 46.63
C LYS A 342 -7.48 21.81 47.97
N SER A 343 -6.25 21.28 48.13
CA SER A 343 -5.66 20.78 49.40
C SER A 343 -6.06 19.34 49.79
N SER A 344 -5.19 18.48 50.37
CA SER A 344 -3.74 18.52 50.59
C SER A 344 -3.16 17.16 51.07
N SER A 345 -1.91 16.89 50.71
CA SER A 345 -0.87 16.06 51.39
C SER A 345 -1.24 15.08 52.54
N LYS A 346 -0.67 13.86 52.49
CA LYS A 346 0.36 13.43 53.48
C LYS A 346 1.09 12.12 53.11
N THR A 347 2.21 11.90 53.80
CA THR A 347 3.18 10.80 53.64
C THR A 347 2.78 9.52 54.37
N ALA A 348 3.12 8.35 53.80
CA ALA A 348 3.52 7.16 54.54
C ALA A 348 4.43 6.27 53.66
N GLN A 349 5.46 5.67 54.24
CA GLN A 349 6.40 4.75 53.60
C GLN A 349 6.73 3.67 54.62
N GLU A 350 6.40 2.41 54.33
CA GLU A 350 6.76 1.29 55.20
C GLU A 350 7.07 0.04 54.37
N SER A 351 8.29 -0.47 54.48
CA SER A 351 8.76 -1.68 53.81
C SER A 351 8.59 -2.89 54.72
N ARG A 352 8.31 -4.08 54.16
CA ARG A 352 8.50 -5.32 54.91
C ARG A 352 9.05 -6.47 54.07
N THR A 353 10.29 -6.84 54.38
CA THR A 353 11.03 -7.99 53.87
C THR A 353 10.41 -9.31 54.34
N ILE A 354 10.49 -10.36 53.50
CA ILE A 354 10.47 -11.75 53.96
C ILE A 354 11.68 -12.49 53.38
N GLN A 355 12.56 -12.90 54.28
CA GLN A 355 13.63 -13.91 54.16
C GLN A 355 13.00 -15.32 54.10
N GLU A 356 13.65 -16.42 53.70
CA GLU A 356 14.94 -16.76 53.06
C GLU A 356 14.95 -18.32 52.95
N THR A 357 16.08 -18.93 52.58
CA THR A 357 16.37 -20.39 52.63
C THR A 357 15.61 -21.29 51.63
N ASP A 358 16.11 -22.47 51.28
CA ASP A 358 17.46 -22.91 50.86
C ASP A 358 17.37 -24.41 50.54
N SER A 359 18.16 -24.90 49.58
CA SER A 359 18.90 -26.17 49.67
C SER A 359 19.48 -26.61 48.33
N ALA A 360 20.80 -26.68 48.29
CA ALA A 360 21.62 -27.13 47.18
C ALA A 360 21.40 -28.60 46.76
N GLN A 361 21.87 -28.93 45.56
CA GLN A 361 23.03 -29.84 45.47
C GLN A 361 23.87 -29.58 44.21
N SER A 362 25.16 -29.97 44.24
CA SER A 362 26.13 -29.76 43.15
C SER A 362 27.03 -30.98 42.95
N ARG A 363 27.69 -31.06 41.76
CA ARG A 363 29.05 -31.59 41.46
C ARG A 363 29.19 -31.95 39.97
N SER A 364 30.37 -31.95 39.33
CA SER A 364 31.65 -31.22 39.53
C SER A 364 32.63 -31.57 38.37
N ASN A 365 33.86 -31.00 38.42
CA ASN A 365 35.05 -31.25 37.58
C ASN A 365 35.03 -30.52 36.22
N GLU A 366 36.02 -29.72 35.79
CA GLU A 366 37.52 -29.76 35.84
C GLU A 366 38.13 -30.71 34.79
N GLU A 367 39.23 -30.41 34.08
CA GLU A 367 40.12 -29.20 34.03
C GLU A 367 40.33 -28.78 32.53
N VAL A 368 41.37 -28.13 31.95
CA VAL A 368 42.79 -27.80 32.27
C VAL A 368 43.13 -26.39 31.74
N ALA A 369 44.21 -25.75 32.25
CA ALA A 369 44.83 -24.51 31.72
C ALA A 369 45.61 -24.72 30.36
N GLN A 370 46.38 -23.81 29.74
CA GLN A 370 47.13 -22.63 30.22
C GLN A 370 47.45 -21.59 29.10
N GLU A 371 48.27 -20.57 29.39
CA GLU A 371 48.31 -19.25 28.72
C GLU A 371 49.58 -18.91 27.89
N GLN A 372 49.54 -17.70 27.30
CA GLN A 372 50.64 -16.69 27.21
C GLN A 372 51.59 -16.61 26.00
N SER A 373 52.35 -15.50 25.95
CA SER A 373 52.80 -14.80 24.73
C SER A 373 54.16 -14.09 24.87
N SER A 374 55.02 -14.11 23.83
CA SER A 374 56.15 -13.18 23.57
C SER A 374 56.60 -13.37 22.09
N ILE A 375 56.88 -12.38 21.23
CA ILE A 375 57.86 -11.26 21.20
C ILE A 375 59.27 -11.66 20.72
N LEU A 376 59.69 -11.01 19.61
CA LEU A 376 61.02 -10.79 18.97
C LEU A 376 62.23 -11.69 19.33
N SER A 377 62.97 -12.13 18.29
CA SER A 377 64.26 -11.53 17.85
C SER A 377 64.84 -12.21 16.59
N SER A 378 66.00 -11.75 16.09
CA SER A 378 66.51 -11.95 14.73
C SER A 378 67.85 -12.71 14.67
N GLU A 379 68.16 -13.36 13.54
CA GLU A 379 69.51 -13.56 12.93
C GLU A 379 69.40 -14.48 11.68
N GLU A 380 70.42 -14.67 10.83
CA GLU A 380 70.97 -13.77 9.79
C GLU A 380 71.72 -14.63 8.70
N VAL A 381 72.13 -14.03 7.57
CA VAL A 381 73.13 -14.48 6.55
C VAL A 381 73.02 -15.88 5.89
N THR A 382 72.81 -15.94 4.55
CA THR A 382 73.83 -16.36 3.54
C THR A 382 73.31 -16.44 2.09
N ASN A 383 74.11 -15.94 1.13
CA ASN A 383 74.00 -16.15 -0.33
C ASN A 383 75.17 -17.03 -0.81
N PRO A 384 75.05 -17.77 -1.94
CA PRO A 384 75.59 -17.30 -3.26
C PRO A 384 74.54 -17.47 -4.41
N ALA A 385 74.56 -16.76 -5.55
CA ALA A 385 75.54 -16.73 -6.67
C ALA A 385 75.74 -18.13 -7.34
N THR A 386 75.80 -18.32 -8.68
CA THR A 386 76.02 -17.41 -9.84
C THR A 386 75.53 -18.04 -11.18
N GLU A 387 75.69 -17.32 -12.31
CA GLU A 387 75.85 -17.82 -13.71
C GLU A 387 74.66 -18.37 -14.57
N SER A 388 74.06 -17.45 -15.35
CA SER A 388 74.12 -17.36 -16.83
C SER A 388 73.57 -18.44 -17.81
N LEU A 389 73.28 -17.97 -19.04
CA LEU A 389 72.92 -18.69 -20.30
C LEU A 389 71.46 -19.18 -20.43
N LYS A 390 70.83 -19.23 -21.61
CA LYS A 390 70.83 -18.39 -22.84
C LYS A 390 69.70 -18.92 -23.77
N GLU A 391 69.31 -18.13 -24.78
CA GLU A 391 68.61 -18.57 -26.02
C GLU A 391 67.11 -19.00 -25.91
N ASN A 392 66.29 -19.03 -26.97
CA ASN A 392 65.77 -17.96 -27.88
C ASN A 392 64.52 -18.50 -28.65
N GLN A 393 63.87 -17.68 -29.50
CA GLN A 393 62.82 -18.00 -30.51
C GLN A 393 61.39 -18.23 -29.95
N THR A 394 60.36 -17.40 -30.21
CA THR A 394 59.62 -16.98 -31.45
C THR A 394 58.60 -18.02 -31.97
N ILE A 395 57.40 -17.72 -32.50
CA ILE A 395 56.78 -16.45 -32.97
C ILE A 395 55.22 -16.52 -33.06
N ASN A 396 54.54 -15.38 -33.33
CA ASN A 396 53.10 -15.16 -33.63
C ASN A 396 52.04 -15.29 -32.48
N GLY A 397 51.03 -14.42 -32.36
CA GLY A 397 50.82 -13.12 -33.04
C GLY A 397 49.37 -12.59 -33.10
N SER A 398 49.21 -11.25 -33.13
CA SER A 398 47.97 -10.47 -33.42
C SER A 398 46.83 -10.54 -32.39
N ASN A 399 45.97 -9.52 -32.19
CA ASN A 399 45.83 -8.21 -32.88
C ASN A 399 45.13 -7.17 -31.96
N ALA A 400 45.46 -5.87 -32.10
CA ALA A 400 44.71 -4.75 -31.50
C ALA A 400 44.71 -3.51 -32.43
N SER A 401 43.69 -2.66 -32.33
CA SER A 401 43.39 -1.55 -33.25
C SER A 401 43.90 -0.20 -32.70
N LYS A 402 44.64 0.62 -33.47
CA LYS A 402 44.16 1.81 -34.26
C LYS A 402 43.34 2.83 -33.44
N THR A 403 43.60 4.15 -33.43
CA THR A 403 44.47 5.06 -34.25
C THR A 403 44.87 6.28 -33.35
N SER A 404 45.72 7.27 -33.66
CA SER A 404 45.74 8.22 -34.81
C SER A 404 46.97 9.17 -34.86
N ILE A 405 47.58 9.31 -36.05
CA ILE A 405 48.22 10.50 -36.73
C ILE A 405 48.46 11.83 -35.95
N SER A 406 49.54 12.64 -36.14
CA SER A 406 50.61 12.83 -37.17
C SER A 406 51.92 13.36 -36.49
N PHE A 407 53.12 13.59 -37.07
CA PHE A 407 53.58 14.05 -38.41
C PHE A 407 55.00 13.53 -38.79
N THR A 408 55.41 13.74 -40.05
CA THR A 408 56.74 13.41 -40.62
C THR A 408 57.81 14.47 -40.28
N THR A 409 59.10 14.12 -40.14
CA THR A 409 60.11 14.18 -41.22
C THR A 409 61.21 13.10 -41.12
N ARG A 410 62.02 12.92 -42.19
CA ARG A 410 63.16 11.97 -42.28
C ARG A 410 64.47 12.70 -42.60
N ALA A 411 65.58 12.27 -41.98
CA ALA A 411 66.89 11.94 -42.59
C ALA A 411 67.92 11.81 -41.45
N LEU A 412 68.49 10.64 -41.12
CA LEU A 412 69.31 9.72 -41.92
C LEU A 412 70.62 10.34 -42.42
N ALA A 413 71.68 10.20 -41.62
CA ALA A 413 73.05 10.52 -42.02
C ALA A 413 73.85 9.23 -42.27
N ASN A 414 74.43 9.08 -43.47
CA ASN A 414 75.85 8.72 -43.60
C ASN A 414 76.39 8.79 -45.03
N GLN A 415 77.70 9.03 -45.10
CA GLN A 415 78.63 8.73 -46.22
C GLN A 415 78.30 9.26 -47.63
N THR A 416 79.06 10.27 -48.03
CA THR A 416 79.66 10.29 -49.38
C THR A 416 81.06 10.85 -49.25
N ALA A 417 82.06 10.17 -49.82
CA ALA A 417 83.45 10.61 -49.80
C ALA A 417 83.90 11.01 -51.21
N LEU A 418 84.63 12.13 -51.33
CA LEU A 418 85.77 12.37 -52.23
C LEU A 418 86.10 13.88 -52.33
N SER A 419 87.29 14.19 -52.84
CA SER A 419 87.73 15.50 -53.33
C SER A 419 87.93 16.64 -52.32
N ALA A 420 89.06 16.59 -51.61
CA ALA A 420 89.82 17.80 -51.27
C ALA A 420 91.29 17.57 -51.66
N ALA A 421 91.88 18.51 -52.42
CA ALA A 421 93.28 18.46 -52.84
C ALA A 421 94.13 19.44 -52.04
N ASN A 422 95.44 19.19 -52.01
CA ASN A 422 96.48 19.95 -51.29
C ASN A 422 96.24 21.47 -51.17
N ILE A 423 96.50 22.01 -49.97
CA ILE A 423 97.60 22.96 -49.78
C ILE A 423 98.20 22.76 -48.37
N SER A 424 99.51 22.93 -48.26
CA SER A 424 100.29 22.79 -47.03
C SER A 424 100.30 24.09 -46.23
N TYR A 425 100.19 24.02 -44.90
CA TYR A 425 101.31 24.21 -43.95
C TYR A 425 100.81 24.09 -42.49
N PRO A 426 101.59 23.50 -41.57
CA PRO A 426 101.20 23.39 -40.16
C PRO A 426 101.69 24.57 -39.32
N MET A 427 100.90 24.94 -38.32
CA MET A 427 101.41 25.52 -37.08
C MET A 427 100.66 24.88 -35.92
N GLU A 428 101.41 24.33 -34.97
CA GLU A 428 100.88 23.63 -33.80
C GLU A 428 101.14 24.48 -32.54
N LYS A 429 100.26 24.33 -31.54
CA LYS A 429 100.32 24.85 -30.16
C LYS A 429 99.96 26.33 -29.88
N GLU A 430 99.36 26.46 -28.69
CA GLU A 430 99.36 27.61 -27.78
C GLU A 430 98.67 28.92 -28.22
N ILE A 431 97.33 28.87 -28.23
CA ILE A 431 96.55 29.88 -27.49
C ILE A 431 95.66 29.16 -26.48
N LYS A 432 96.13 29.00 -25.24
CA LYS A 432 95.29 28.65 -24.09
C LYS A 432 95.01 29.91 -23.28
N ASN A 433 93.94 30.63 -23.64
CA ASN A 433 93.27 31.61 -22.77
C ASN A 433 91.97 32.09 -23.41
N LEU A 434 90.96 32.32 -22.55
CA LEU A 434 89.75 33.11 -22.84
C LEU A 434 88.82 32.56 -23.95
N SER A 435 88.44 31.29 -23.84
CA SER A 435 87.01 31.07 -23.62
C SER A 435 86.71 31.45 -22.15
N SER A 436 85.61 32.15 -21.89
CA SER A 436 84.91 31.94 -20.63
C SER A 436 84.34 30.52 -20.65
N ASN A 437 83.99 29.94 -19.49
CA ASN A 437 83.00 28.86 -19.52
C ASN A 437 81.66 29.40 -20.08
N LEU A 438 80.65 28.56 -20.27
CA LEU A 438 79.27 29.01 -20.43
C LEU A 438 78.39 28.33 -19.37
N PRO A 439 77.41 29.04 -18.79
CA PRO A 439 76.54 28.46 -17.77
C PRO A 439 75.69 27.32 -18.34
N PRO A 440 75.44 26.25 -17.57
CA PRO A 440 74.53 25.18 -17.95
C PRO A 440 73.08 25.68 -17.99
N TYR A 441 72.27 25.10 -18.86
CA TYR A 441 70.86 25.47 -19.04
C TYR A 441 69.92 24.26 -18.90
N LEU A 442 68.75 24.48 -18.31
CA LEU A 442 67.72 23.46 -18.11
C LEU A 442 66.92 23.27 -19.42
N VAL A 443 66.88 22.03 -19.88
CA VAL A 443 66.18 21.58 -21.10
C VAL A 443 64.72 21.22 -20.78
N ASP A 444 64.48 20.55 -19.66
CA ASP A 444 63.14 20.11 -19.23
C ASP A 444 63.10 19.86 -17.70
N PHE A 445 61.90 19.93 -17.11
CA PHE A 445 61.63 19.66 -15.70
C PHE A 445 60.20 19.15 -15.49
N TYR A 446 60.05 17.87 -15.14
CA TYR A 446 58.75 17.20 -15.07
C TYR A 446 58.64 16.21 -13.89
N PRO A 447 57.41 15.93 -13.41
CA PRO A 447 57.12 14.82 -12.51
C PRO A 447 56.86 13.52 -13.28
N ASP A 448 57.03 12.38 -12.61
CA ASP A 448 56.64 11.05 -13.10
C ASP A 448 55.11 10.83 -13.15
N VAL A 449 54.36 11.48 -12.25
CA VAL A 449 52.89 11.48 -12.20
C VAL A 449 52.31 12.86 -12.52
N HIS A 450 51.17 12.91 -13.21
CA HIS A 450 50.53 14.18 -13.59
C HIS A 450 49.76 14.82 -12.42
N SER A 451 49.89 16.13 -12.26
CA SER A 451 49.05 16.94 -11.36
C SER A 451 47.60 17.02 -11.88
N PRO A 452 46.57 17.02 -11.01
CA PRO A 452 46.62 16.89 -9.55
C PRO A 452 46.82 15.44 -9.07
N GLN A 453 47.20 15.26 -7.80
CA GLN A 453 47.26 13.97 -7.10
C GLN A 453 46.67 14.08 -5.69
N ILE A 454 46.30 12.98 -5.05
CA ILE A 454 45.90 12.97 -3.63
C ILE A 454 47.12 13.05 -2.71
N GLU A 455 46.94 13.59 -1.51
CA GLU A 455 47.95 13.55 -0.44
C GLU A 455 48.40 12.11 -0.11
N GLY A 456 49.65 11.95 0.33
CA GLY A 456 50.29 10.64 0.50
C GLY A 456 50.91 10.05 -0.77
N THR A 457 50.58 10.56 -1.95
CA THR A 457 51.27 10.19 -3.22
C THR A 457 52.77 10.49 -3.14
N THR A 458 53.62 9.58 -3.63
CA THR A 458 55.05 9.84 -3.81
C THR A 458 55.31 10.27 -5.25
N VAL A 459 56.03 11.38 -5.44
CA VAL A 459 56.27 12.01 -6.75
C VAL A 459 57.76 12.11 -7.03
N LEU A 460 58.24 11.58 -8.15
CA LEU A 460 59.62 11.73 -8.61
C LEU A 460 59.72 12.88 -9.62
N TRP A 461 60.34 13.99 -9.18
CA TRP A 461 60.71 15.09 -10.05
C TRP A 461 62.03 14.79 -10.76
N THR A 462 62.06 14.98 -12.08
CA THR A 462 63.27 14.84 -12.91
C THR A 462 63.53 16.16 -13.64
N ALA A 463 64.75 16.66 -13.53
CA ALA A 463 65.28 17.76 -14.32
C ALA A 463 66.27 17.21 -15.34
N ASN A 464 66.43 17.88 -16.48
CA ASN A 464 67.48 17.58 -17.44
C ASN A 464 68.13 18.89 -17.90
N ALA A 465 69.42 19.07 -17.66
CA ALA A 465 70.18 20.22 -18.10
C ALA A 465 71.31 19.80 -19.06
N SER A 466 71.82 20.77 -19.84
CA SER A 466 72.98 20.61 -20.69
C SER A 466 73.98 21.71 -20.42
N ASP A 467 75.26 21.33 -20.39
CA ASP A 467 76.40 22.23 -20.32
C ASP A 467 77.03 22.34 -21.73
N PRO A 468 77.46 23.53 -22.22
CA PRO A 468 78.00 23.66 -23.57
C PRO A 468 79.44 23.14 -23.71
N GLU A 469 80.24 23.23 -22.65
CA GLU A 469 81.61 22.73 -22.56
C GLU A 469 81.67 21.26 -22.15
N GLY A 470 80.64 20.79 -21.43
CA GLY A 470 80.47 19.42 -20.94
C GLY A 470 80.84 19.23 -19.47
N ASP A 471 80.87 20.31 -18.68
CA ASP A 471 81.27 20.28 -17.27
C ASP A 471 80.18 19.68 -16.35
N PRO A 472 80.55 19.22 -15.12
CA PRO A 472 79.64 18.47 -14.26
C PRO A 472 78.53 19.35 -13.65
N ILE A 473 77.29 19.19 -14.14
CA ILE A 473 76.14 19.94 -13.64
C ILE A 473 75.69 19.42 -12.27
N PHE A 474 75.56 20.32 -11.30
CA PHE A 474 74.94 20.09 -10.00
C PHE A 474 73.52 20.69 -9.97
N TYR A 475 72.59 19.96 -9.36
CA TYR A 475 71.18 20.31 -9.23
C TYR A 475 70.81 20.55 -7.77
N ARG A 476 69.82 21.42 -7.54
CA ARG A 476 69.19 21.66 -6.24
C ARG A 476 67.68 21.85 -6.41
N PHE A 477 66.87 21.11 -5.66
CA PHE A 477 65.41 21.15 -5.77
C PHE A 477 64.76 21.98 -4.65
N LEU A 478 63.62 22.61 -4.96
CA LEU A 478 62.91 23.51 -4.06
C LEU A 478 61.40 23.22 -4.02
N LEU A 479 60.81 23.40 -2.84
CA LEU A 479 59.37 23.31 -2.59
C LEU A 479 58.88 24.66 -2.03
N ASN A 480 58.01 25.35 -2.77
CA ASN A 480 57.55 26.71 -2.47
C ASN A 480 58.68 27.73 -2.25
N GLY A 481 59.85 27.50 -2.85
CA GLY A 481 61.05 28.33 -2.69
C GLY A 481 61.92 27.99 -1.48
N ILE A 482 61.61 26.94 -0.72
CA ILE A 482 62.46 26.36 0.32
C ILE A 482 63.32 25.27 -0.31
N GLU A 483 64.62 25.24 -0.01
CA GLU A 483 65.55 24.23 -0.52
C GLU A 483 65.27 22.85 0.12
N MET A 484 65.02 21.84 -0.73
CA MET A 484 64.70 20.46 -0.31
C MET A 484 65.87 19.49 -0.49
N THR A 485 66.88 19.88 -1.28
CA THR A 485 68.13 19.14 -1.44
C THR A 485 69.33 20.09 -1.38
N ASP A 486 70.48 19.58 -0.97
CA ASP A 486 71.75 20.23 -1.28
C ASP A 486 72.11 20.10 -2.76
N TRP A 487 73.14 20.84 -3.18
CA TRP A 487 73.74 20.74 -4.50
C TRP A 487 74.32 19.34 -4.70
N SER A 488 73.82 18.62 -5.72
CA SER A 488 74.29 17.26 -6.03
C SER A 488 74.22 16.96 -7.53
N ALA A 489 74.99 15.98 -8.00
CA ALA A 489 74.92 15.52 -9.39
C ALA A 489 73.65 14.68 -9.68
N ALA A 490 72.74 14.49 -8.73
CA ALA A 490 71.48 13.80 -8.92
C ALA A 490 70.46 14.75 -9.57
N ASN A 491 70.10 14.50 -10.83
CA ASN A 491 69.15 15.30 -11.60
C ASN A 491 67.68 15.01 -11.24
N SER A 492 67.39 14.40 -10.09
CA SER A 492 66.05 14.00 -9.68
C SER A 492 65.85 14.05 -8.17
N TRP A 493 64.64 14.39 -7.73
CA TRP A 493 64.24 14.44 -6.31
C TRP A 493 62.89 13.77 -6.08
N THR A 494 62.80 12.93 -5.06
CA THR A 494 61.55 12.28 -4.65
C THR A 494 60.87 13.07 -3.54
N TRP A 495 59.68 13.60 -3.83
CA TRP A 495 58.81 14.23 -2.86
C TRP A 495 57.82 13.20 -2.29
N ASN A 496 57.90 12.95 -0.99
CA ASN A 496 56.85 12.25 -0.25
C ASN A 496 55.84 13.28 0.25
N THR A 497 54.57 13.16 -0.14
CA THR A 497 53.51 14.11 0.21
C THR A 497 52.73 13.74 1.47
N SER A 498 53.03 12.63 2.17
CA SER A 498 52.30 12.19 3.38
C SER A 498 52.32 13.16 4.57
N SER A 499 53.08 14.27 4.49
CA SER A 499 53.08 15.36 5.46
C SER A 499 52.88 16.74 4.82
N ALA A 500 52.38 16.79 3.58
CA ALA A 500 52.06 18.01 2.85
C ALA A 500 50.53 18.15 2.77
N ALA A 501 50.01 19.28 3.25
CA ALA A 501 48.56 19.54 3.22
C ALA A 501 48.04 19.74 1.78
N PRO A 502 46.75 19.53 1.50
CA PRO A 502 46.15 19.81 0.20
C PRO A 502 46.33 21.29 -0.22
N GLY A 503 46.49 21.52 -1.52
CA GLY A 503 46.72 22.84 -2.12
C GLY A 503 47.74 22.84 -3.26
N ASP A 504 48.01 24.03 -3.80
CA ASP A 504 48.97 24.23 -4.89
C ASP A 504 50.40 24.43 -4.36
N TYR A 505 51.33 23.64 -4.89
CA TYR A 505 52.76 23.72 -4.61
C TYR A 505 53.53 24.17 -5.86
N LYS A 506 54.43 25.12 -5.68
CA LYS A 506 55.40 25.53 -6.69
C LYS A 506 56.69 24.74 -6.47
N ILE A 507 57.01 23.83 -7.38
CA ILE A 507 58.26 23.07 -7.34
C ILE A 507 59.30 23.78 -8.21
N GLY A 508 60.54 23.88 -7.75
CA GLY A 508 61.64 24.49 -8.48
C GLY A 508 62.84 23.56 -8.58
N VAL A 509 63.66 23.78 -9.60
CA VAL A 509 65.01 23.23 -9.71
C VAL A 509 65.98 24.33 -10.14
N LEU A 510 67.17 24.32 -9.54
CA LEU A 510 68.31 25.14 -9.91
C LEU A 510 69.41 24.25 -10.47
N ALA A 511 70.16 24.75 -11.45
CA ALA A 511 71.35 24.11 -12.01
C ALA A 511 72.59 25.01 -11.85
N ARG A 512 73.77 24.42 -11.71
CA ARG A 512 75.07 25.12 -11.75
C ARG A 512 76.23 24.23 -12.20
N ASP A 513 77.28 24.85 -12.72
CA ASP A 513 78.56 24.20 -13.07
C ASP A 513 79.55 24.19 -11.88
N GLY A 514 79.59 25.31 -11.12
CA GLY A 514 80.62 25.61 -10.13
C GLY A 514 81.71 26.59 -10.60
N GLU A 515 81.76 26.91 -11.89
CA GLU A 515 82.77 27.76 -12.55
C GLU A 515 82.18 29.11 -13.06
N HIS A 516 80.85 29.25 -13.18
CA HIS A 516 80.14 30.53 -13.38
C HIS A 516 79.57 31.10 -12.08
N ALA A 517 78.56 30.44 -11.51
CA ALA A 517 77.84 30.96 -10.35
C ALA A 517 78.75 31.09 -9.11
N PRO A 518 78.79 32.27 -8.44
CA PRO A 518 79.43 32.42 -7.14
C PRO A 518 78.96 31.38 -6.12
N GLU A 519 79.79 31.08 -5.11
CA GLU A 519 79.48 30.07 -4.11
C GLU A 519 78.12 30.32 -3.42
N GLY A 520 77.15 29.43 -3.64
CA GLY A 520 75.77 29.54 -3.16
C GLY A 520 74.76 30.13 -4.15
N SER A 521 75.20 30.63 -5.31
CA SER A 521 74.35 31.02 -6.44
C SER A 521 74.08 29.83 -7.38
N PHE A 522 73.18 30.04 -8.33
CA PHE A 522 72.86 29.14 -9.44
C PHE A 522 73.06 29.85 -10.79
N ASP A 523 73.06 29.06 -11.87
CA ASP A 523 73.28 29.51 -13.25
C ASP A 523 71.98 29.54 -14.08
N ASP A 524 71.10 28.54 -13.88
CA ASP A 524 69.74 28.52 -14.45
C ASP A 524 68.70 27.95 -13.46
N SER A 525 67.42 28.25 -13.67
CA SER A 525 66.31 27.81 -12.83
C SER A 525 65.03 27.53 -13.62
N MET A 526 64.38 26.41 -13.35
CA MET A 526 63.07 26.06 -13.90
C MET A 526 62.06 25.81 -12.77
N ASN A 527 60.78 26.05 -13.03
CA ASN A 527 59.71 25.93 -12.03
C ASN A 527 58.47 25.28 -12.65
N ALA A 528 57.79 24.46 -11.86
CA ALA A 528 56.53 23.80 -12.19
C ALA A 528 55.51 24.01 -11.05
N THR A 529 54.24 23.70 -11.31
CA THR A 529 53.14 23.74 -10.32
C THR A 529 52.53 22.36 -10.17
N PHE A 530 52.21 21.96 -8.94
CA PHE A 530 51.66 20.66 -8.61
C PHE A 530 50.62 20.78 -7.50
N THR A 531 49.41 20.28 -7.75
CA THR A 531 48.25 20.41 -6.86
C THR A 531 48.03 19.11 -6.10
N LEU A 532 47.96 19.20 -4.77
CA LEU A 532 47.53 18.11 -3.90
C LEU A 532 46.05 18.27 -3.54
N LEU A 533 45.29 17.18 -3.66
CA LEU A 533 43.90 17.05 -3.24
C LEU A 533 43.81 16.36 -1.87
N PRO A 534 42.78 16.64 -1.06
CA PRO A 534 42.51 15.89 0.16
C PRO A 534 42.21 14.43 -0.14
N GLN A 535 42.42 13.54 0.83
CA GLN A 535 41.86 12.19 0.78
C GLN A 535 40.34 12.23 1.01
N ASN A 536 39.56 11.61 0.12
CA ASN A 536 38.10 11.53 0.24
C ASN A 536 37.62 10.76 1.49
N GLN A 537 36.65 11.33 2.20
CA GLN A 537 36.10 10.80 3.45
C GLN A 537 34.73 10.14 3.25
N PRO A 538 34.48 8.97 3.85
CA PRO A 538 33.26 8.21 3.61
C PRO A 538 31.98 8.87 4.17
N PRO A 539 30.82 8.75 3.49
CA PRO A 539 29.54 9.22 4.00
C PRO A 539 29.02 8.39 5.18
N THR A 540 28.30 9.05 6.10
CA THR A 540 27.81 8.47 7.37
C THR A 540 26.30 8.60 7.54
N LEU A 541 25.64 7.59 8.09
CA LEU A 541 24.18 7.54 8.29
C LEU A 541 23.79 8.16 9.63
N LEU A 542 22.92 9.17 9.61
CA LEU A 542 22.45 9.89 10.80
C LEU A 542 21.20 9.25 11.42
N ASN A 543 20.31 8.69 10.60
CA ASN A 543 19.07 8.06 11.05
C ASN A 543 18.53 7.03 10.03
N LEU A 544 17.61 6.17 10.47
CA LEU A 544 16.74 5.37 9.61
C LEU A 544 15.36 5.31 10.27
N ILE A 545 14.39 6.05 9.73
CA ILE A 545 13.09 6.29 10.35
C ILE A 545 11.92 5.88 9.43
N PRO A 546 10.87 5.24 9.97
CA PRO A 546 9.61 5.00 9.26
C PRO A 546 8.63 6.16 9.47
N ASP A 547 7.72 6.37 8.52
CA ASP A 547 6.61 7.32 8.65
C ASP A 547 5.53 6.87 9.66
N LYS A 548 5.42 5.55 9.88
CA LYS A 548 4.50 4.91 10.82
C LYS A 548 5.28 4.22 11.94
N ALA A 549 4.83 4.38 13.18
CA ALA A 549 5.47 3.72 14.32
C ALA A 549 5.26 2.19 14.28
N SER A 550 6.31 1.43 14.60
CA SER A 550 6.18 0.00 14.91
C SER A 550 5.44 -0.18 16.24
N PRO A 551 4.51 -1.15 16.39
CA PRO A 551 4.07 -2.13 15.40
C PRO A 551 2.99 -1.58 14.45
N GLN A 552 2.79 -2.25 13.32
CA GLN A 552 1.64 -2.04 12.39
C GLN A 552 0.96 -3.37 12.06
N GLU A 553 -0.22 -3.33 11.46
CA GLU A 553 -0.86 -4.51 10.84
C GLU A 553 -0.27 -4.82 9.45
N GLN A 554 -0.54 -6.02 8.94
CA GLN A 554 -0.30 -6.38 7.53
C GLN A 554 -1.13 -5.52 6.57
N GLY A 555 -0.66 -5.37 5.33
CA GLY A 555 -1.37 -4.62 4.29
C GLY A 555 -1.10 -3.12 4.25
N VAL A 556 -0.47 -2.54 5.28
CA VAL A 556 -0.01 -1.15 5.23
C VAL A 556 1.16 -0.98 4.26
N THR A 557 1.39 0.26 3.83
CA THR A 557 2.66 0.68 3.22
C THR A 557 3.39 1.61 4.17
N VAL A 558 4.62 1.26 4.55
CA VAL A 558 5.50 2.04 5.41
C VAL A 558 6.54 2.74 4.53
N PHE A 559 6.74 4.04 4.73
CA PHE A 559 7.77 4.82 4.05
C PHE A 559 8.97 4.98 4.97
N TRP A 560 10.10 4.41 4.57
CA TRP A 560 11.37 4.58 5.24
C TRP A 560 12.13 5.75 4.62
N LYS A 561 12.72 6.57 5.47
CA LYS A 561 13.68 7.60 5.11
C LYS A 561 14.94 7.44 5.95
N THR A 562 16.08 7.77 5.36
CA THR A 562 17.35 7.99 6.06
C THR A 562 17.86 9.39 5.75
N ASP A 563 18.66 9.96 6.63
CA ASP A 563 19.50 11.12 6.31
C ASP A 563 20.96 10.72 6.56
N SER A 564 21.87 11.18 5.70
CA SER A 564 23.31 10.96 5.82
C SER A 564 24.08 12.27 5.67
N LEU A 565 25.31 12.30 6.15
CA LEU A 565 26.26 13.39 5.93
C LEU A 565 27.51 12.85 5.25
N ASP A 566 27.90 13.55 4.18
CA ASP A 566 29.15 13.36 3.45
C ASP A 566 30.08 14.54 3.78
N PRO A 567 31.32 14.32 4.25
CA PRO A 567 32.19 15.41 4.71
C PRO A 567 32.73 16.30 3.58
N ASP A 568 32.96 15.72 2.40
CA ASP A 568 33.53 16.41 1.23
C ASP A 568 32.43 16.95 0.28
N GLY A 569 31.19 16.50 0.49
CA GLY A 569 29.97 16.99 -0.17
C GLY A 569 29.53 16.15 -1.36
N ASP A 570 29.98 14.90 -1.42
CA ASP A 570 29.93 14.08 -2.63
C ASP A 570 28.60 13.36 -2.86
N ARG A 571 28.49 12.65 -4.00
CA ARG A 571 27.20 12.20 -4.56
C ARG A 571 26.69 10.85 -4.03
N VAL A 572 26.41 10.85 -2.72
CA VAL A 572 25.87 9.73 -1.94
C VAL A 572 24.79 8.89 -2.64
N GLN A 573 24.90 7.58 -2.50
CA GLN A 573 23.95 6.56 -2.93
C GLN A 573 23.52 5.67 -1.76
N TYR A 574 22.30 5.15 -1.84
CA TYR A 574 21.66 4.33 -0.82
C TYR A 574 21.17 3.00 -1.39
N LYS A 575 21.30 1.92 -0.61
CA LYS A 575 20.72 0.59 -0.87
C LYS A 575 19.90 0.15 0.34
N PHE A 576 18.65 -0.25 0.13
CA PHE A 576 17.77 -0.73 1.21
C PHE A 576 17.67 -2.25 1.22
N LEU A 577 17.58 -2.81 2.43
CA LEU A 577 17.50 -4.24 2.70
C LEU A 577 16.34 -4.59 3.63
N LEU A 578 15.77 -5.77 3.40
CA LEU A 578 14.79 -6.43 4.26
C LEU A 578 15.37 -7.78 4.68
N ASP A 579 15.59 -7.98 5.97
CA ASP A 579 16.21 -9.18 6.55
C ASP A 579 17.57 -9.54 5.92
N GLY A 580 18.35 -8.52 5.58
CA GLY A 580 19.65 -8.66 4.91
C GLY A 580 19.58 -9.00 3.41
N ARG A 581 18.39 -8.99 2.80
CA ARG A 581 18.19 -9.15 1.34
C ARG A 581 17.99 -7.79 0.70
N GLU A 582 18.62 -7.54 -0.45
CA GLU A 582 18.39 -6.32 -1.21
C GLU A 582 16.93 -6.22 -1.67
N VAL A 583 16.25 -5.13 -1.30
CA VAL A 583 14.90 -4.77 -1.77
C VAL A 583 14.92 -3.52 -2.66
N ARG A 584 16.02 -2.76 -2.63
CA ARG A 584 16.23 -1.61 -3.51
C ARG A 584 17.71 -1.41 -3.80
N ARG A 585 18.08 -1.58 -5.08
CA ARG A 585 19.42 -1.33 -5.65
C ARG A 585 19.98 0.06 -5.29
N TRP A 586 21.31 0.19 -5.38
CA TRP A 586 22.02 1.47 -5.24
C TRP A 586 21.34 2.57 -6.07
N SER A 587 20.98 3.68 -5.42
CA SER A 587 20.31 4.82 -6.06
C SER A 587 20.43 6.09 -5.20
N LYS A 588 20.18 7.26 -5.80
CA LYS A 588 20.39 8.57 -5.16
C LYS A 588 19.30 9.03 -4.18
N SER A 589 18.16 8.34 -4.08
CA SER A 589 17.13 8.73 -3.09
C SER A 589 17.32 7.97 -1.79
N ASN A 590 17.31 8.72 -0.69
CA ASN A 590 17.44 8.29 0.70
C ASN A 590 16.15 7.68 1.27
N SER A 591 15.31 7.08 0.43
CA SER A 591 13.94 6.70 0.79
C SER A 591 13.49 5.40 0.10
N TRP A 592 12.63 4.65 0.79
CA TRP A 592 12.07 3.39 0.29
C TRP A 592 10.64 3.19 0.79
N SER A 593 9.75 2.75 -0.09
CA SER A 593 8.36 2.41 0.23
C SER A 593 8.22 0.90 0.35
N TRP A 594 7.74 0.43 1.51
CA TRP A 594 7.61 -0.97 1.86
C TRP A 594 6.14 -1.35 2.05
N THR A 595 5.57 -2.06 1.07
CA THR A 595 4.21 -2.59 1.15
C THR A 595 4.21 -3.97 1.82
N THR A 596 3.32 -4.19 2.79
CA THR A 596 3.33 -5.37 3.66
C THR A 596 2.18 -6.35 3.42
N ALA A 597 1.45 -6.21 2.31
CA ALA A 597 0.26 -7.00 2.00
C ALA A 597 0.51 -8.50 1.84
N ASP A 598 1.65 -8.90 1.25
CA ASP A 598 2.02 -10.30 1.01
C ASP A 598 2.99 -10.85 2.07
N LEU A 599 3.15 -10.18 3.22
CA LEU A 599 4.14 -10.51 4.25
C LEU A 599 3.47 -11.07 5.53
N PRO A 600 4.02 -12.13 6.15
CA PRO A 600 3.50 -12.68 7.40
C PRO A 600 3.72 -11.74 8.59
N ALA A 601 3.03 -12.01 9.70
CA ALA A 601 3.27 -11.34 10.97
C ALA A 601 4.62 -11.78 11.58
N GLY A 602 5.33 -10.84 12.21
CA GLY A 602 6.68 -11.05 12.74
C GLY A 602 7.50 -9.78 12.80
N ASP A 603 8.73 -9.90 13.29
CA ASP A 603 9.71 -8.83 13.33
C ASP A 603 10.61 -8.88 12.08
N TYR A 604 10.72 -7.74 11.40
CA TYR A 604 11.52 -7.55 10.19
C TYR A 604 12.69 -6.63 10.49
N LYS A 605 13.88 -6.97 9.99
CA LYS A 605 15.08 -6.15 10.10
C LYS A 605 15.23 -5.30 8.85
N ILE A 606 14.91 -4.01 8.95
CA ILE A 606 15.10 -3.04 7.88
C ILE A 606 16.52 -2.51 7.95
N GLY A 607 17.26 -2.59 6.84
CA GLY A 607 18.62 -2.09 6.73
C GLY A 607 18.76 -1.05 5.63
N VAL A 608 19.71 -0.15 5.78
CA VAL A 608 20.20 0.72 4.71
C VAL A 608 21.72 0.75 4.72
N LEU A 609 22.31 0.73 3.53
CA LEU A 609 23.74 0.95 3.28
C LEU A 609 23.91 2.27 2.53
N VAL A 610 25.03 2.95 2.76
CA VAL A 610 25.40 4.20 2.09
C VAL A 610 26.77 4.08 1.42
N ARG A 611 27.01 4.86 0.35
CA ARG A 611 28.34 5.01 -0.28
C ARG A 611 28.44 6.25 -1.17
N ASP A 612 29.67 6.66 -1.49
CA ASP A 612 29.99 7.78 -2.39
C ASP A 612 30.37 7.36 -3.84
N ASP A 613 30.88 6.12 -4.04
CA ASP A 613 31.62 5.60 -5.22
C ASP A 613 33.10 6.03 -5.35
N GLU A 614 33.65 6.81 -4.40
CA GLU A 614 35.03 7.31 -4.39
C GLU A 614 35.86 6.78 -3.19
N HIS A 615 35.23 6.21 -2.15
CA HIS A 615 35.90 5.55 -1.01
C HIS A 615 35.70 4.03 -1.00
N ALA A 616 34.46 3.54 -1.03
CA ALA A 616 34.17 2.11 -1.03
C ALA A 616 34.54 1.41 -2.37
N PRO A 617 35.26 0.26 -2.35
CA PRO A 617 35.54 -0.51 -3.57
C PRO A 617 34.27 -1.10 -4.19
N GLU A 618 34.30 -1.40 -5.50
CA GLU A 618 33.12 -1.81 -6.27
C GLU A 618 32.33 -2.96 -5.60
N GLY A 619 31.06 -2.69 -5.29
CA GLY A 619 30.16 -3.64 -4.62
C GLY A 619 30.15 -3.56 -3.08
N SER A 620 31.07 -2.83 -2.47
CA SER A 620 31.08 -2.51 -1.03
C SER A 620 30.13 -1.34 -0.69
N PHE A 621 30.14 -0.96 0.59
CA PHE A 621 29.49 0.21 1.18
C PHE A 621 30.42 0.85 2.21
N ASP A 622 30.12 2.08 2.60
CA ASP A 622 30.92 2.89 3.54
C ASP A 622 30.37 2.86 4.96
N ASP A 623 29.05 2.98 5.13
CA ASP A 623 28.35 2.84 6.42
C ASP A 623 27.00 2.09 6.28
N SER A 624 26.48 1.56 7.39
CA SER A 624 25.25 0.78 7.44
C SER A 624 24.44 0.99 8.73
N MET A 625 23.13 1.18 8.59
CA MET A 625 22.20 1.30 9.71
C MET A 625 21.08 0.25 9.62
N ASN A 626 20.60 -0.25 10.76
CA ASN A 626 19.57 -1.27 10.83
C ASN A 626 18.56 -0.97 11.95
N VAL A 627 17.27 -1.18 11.70
CA VAL A 627 16.14 -0.98 12.63
C VAL A 627 15.17 -2.15 12.54
N SER A 628 14.58 -2.57 13.66
CA SER A 628 13.55 -3.61 13.70
C SER A 628 12.14 -3.04 13.58
N PHE A 629 11.26 -3.69 12.82
CA PHE A 629 9.87 -3.29 12.63
C PHE A 629 8.92 -4.49 12.72
N THR A 630 7.86 -4.37 13.52
CA THR A 630 6.96 -5.49 13.85
C THR A 630 5.66 -5.38 13.06
N LEU A 631 5.32 -6.43 12.31
CA LEU A 631 4.01 -6.60 11.69
C LEU A 631 3.15 -7.56 12.52
N ARG A 632 1.90 -7.16 12.77
CA ARG A 632 0.86 -7.97 13.42
C ARG A 632 -0.10 -8.52 12.36
N ALA A 633 -0.73 -9.66 12.66
CA ALA A 633 -1.89 -10.08 11.88
C ALA A 633 -3.01 -9.03 12.04
N PRO A 634 -3.86 -8.81 11.01
CA PRO A 634 -5.02 -7.94 11.15
C PRO A 634 -5.97 -8.45 12.25
N ASN A 635 -6.51 -7.54 13.06
CA ASN A 635 -7.44 -7.90 14.14
C ASN A 635 -8.68 -8.60 13.59
N GLN A 636 -9.04 -9.77 14.12
CA GLN A 636 -10.27 -10.47 13.76
C GLN A 636 -11.43 -9.96 14.60
N LYS A 637 -12.64 -9.98 14.04
CA LYS A 637 -13.85 -9.65 14.80
C LYS A 637 -14.18 -10.74 15.84
N PRO A 638 -14.80 -10.38 16.98
CA PRO A 638 -15.36 -11.35 17.90
C PRO A 638 -16.52 -12.13 17.24
N VAL A 639 -16.72 -13.37 17.70
CA VAL A 639 -17.77 -14.27 17.19
C VAL A 639 -18.62 -14.78 18.36
N ILE A 640 -19.94 -14.58 18.28
CA ILE A 640 -20.90 -15.07 19.25
C ILE A 640 -21.11 -16.58 19.00
N GLN A 641 -20.74 -17.40 19.97
CA GLN A 641 -20.88 -18.85 19.93
C GLN A 641 -22.25 -19.32 20.41
N GLU A 642 -22.84 -18.60 21.37
CA GLU A 642 -24.09 -18.98 22.03
C GLU A 642 -24.83 -17.77 22.61
N LEU A 643 -26.18 -17.83 22.57
CA LEU A 643 -27.09 -16.98 23.31
C LEU A 643 -28.17 -17.89 23.93
N ARG A 644 -28.23 -17.97 25.27
CA ARG A 644 -29.17 -18.84 26.00
C ARG A 644 -29.85 -18.15 27.18
N PRO A 645 -31.09 -18.52 27.53
CA PRO A 645 -31.74 -18.15 28.78
C PRO A 645 -31.28 -19.06 29.94
N ASP A 646 -31.56 -18.64 31.16
CA ASP A 646 -31.43 -19.43 32.40
C ASP A 646 -32.59 -20.42 32.60
N VAL A 647 -33.77 -20.14 32.04
CA VAL A 647 -34.96 -21.00 32.09
C VAL A 647 -35.43 -21.43 30.69
N PRO A 648 -35.99 -22.64 30.50
CA PRO A 648 -36.47 -23.10 29.20
C PRO A 648 -37.75 -22.38 28.76
N SER A 649 -37.92 -22.15 27.45
CA SER A 649 -39.16 -21.64 26.84
C SER A 649 -40.22 -22.76 26.73
N PRO A 650 -41.52 -22.50 26.93
CA PRO A 650 -42.15 -21.23 27.32
C PRO A 650 -42.20 -20.99 28.84
N GLN A 651 -42.36 -19.74 29.25
CA GLN A 651 -42.55 -19.34 30.66
C GLN A 651 -43.78 -18.42 30.84
N GLU A 652 -44.28 -18.30 32.06
CA GLU A 652 -45.35 -17.34 32.39
C GLU A 652 -44.77 -15.93 32.61
N SER A 653 -45.60 -14.90 32.42
CA SER A 653 -45.21 -13.53 32.73
C SER A 653 -45.08 -13.30 34.24
N GLY A 654 -44.14 -12.43 34.63
CA GLY A 654 -43.86 -12.06 36.03
C GLY A 654 -42.51 -12.54 36.56
N ILE A 655 -41.77 -13.38 35.82
CA ILE A 655 -40.41 -13.80 36.18
C ILE A 655 -39.33 -12.90 35.54
N GLY A 656 -38.14 -12.88 36.14
CA GLY A 656 -36.93 -12.41 35.48
C GLY A 656 -36.26 -13.56 34.72
N ILE A 657 -35.91 -13.34 33.45
CA ILE A 657 -35.24 -14.33 32.59
C ILE A 657 -33.86 -13.80 32.23
N SER A 658 -32.80 -14.45 32.69
CA SER A 658 -31.41 -14.01 32.49
C SER A 658 -30.83 -14.63 31.23
N TRP A 659 -30.66 -13.81 30.20
CA TRP A 659 -29.97 -14.16 28.98
C TRP A 659 -28.47 -14.04 29.17
N THR A 660 -27.74 -15.06 28.76
CA THR A 660 -26.27 -15.08 28.76
C THR A 660 -25.78 -15.34 27.35
N ALA A 661 -24.91 -14.46 26.87
CA ALA A 661 -24.17 -14.64 25.62
C ALA A 661 -22.77 -15.19 25.93
N ALA A 662 -22.22 -15.97 25.00
CA ALA A 662 -20.82 -16.35 25.00
C ALA A 662 -20.23 -16.00 23.64
N ALA A 663 -19.44 -14.94 23.57
CA ALA A 663 -18.61 -14.64 22.40
C ALA A 663 -17.14 -14.99 22.68
N LYS A 664 -16.40 -15.28 21.61
CA LYS A 664 -14.96 -15.46 21.65
C LYS A 664 -14.31 -14.56 20.61
N ASP A 665 -13.24 -13.91 21.04
CA ASP A 665 -12.29 -13.22 20.18
C ASP A 665 -11.09 -14.13 19.83
N ALA A 666 -10.44 -13.91 18.68
CA ALA A 666 -9.32 -14.73 18.23
C ALA A 666 -7.99 -14.33 18.88
N GLU A 667 -7.77 -13.03 19.05
CA GLU A 667 -6.56 -12.43 19.63
C GLU A 667 -6.64 -12.36 21.17
N GLY A 668 -7.85 -12.39 21.73
CA GLY A 668 -8.17 -12.41 23.16
C GLY A 668 -8.67 -11.06 23.71
N ASP A 669 -9.17 -10.18 22.83
CA ASP A 669 -9.49 -8.79 23.19
C ASP A 669 -10.80 -8.59 23.97
N PRO A 670 -10.98 -7.44 24.65
CA PRO A 670 -12.12 -7.20 25.54
C PRO A 670 -13.44 -7.01 24.76
N ILE A 671 -14.27 -8.05 24.71
CA ILE A 671 -15.56 -8.00 24.04
C ILE A 671 -16.59 -7.18 24.83
N SER A 672 -17.17 -6.17 24.18
CA SER A 672 -18.39 -5.47 24.64
C SER A 672 -19.64 -6.09 24.02
N TYR A 673 -20.71 -6.18 24.81
CA TYR A 673 -22.00 -6.75 24.46
C TYR A 673 -23.12 -5.70 24.54
N ARG A 674 -24.16 -5.87 23.72
CA ARG A 674 -25.42 -5.10 23.79
C ARG A 674 -26.61 -6.03 23.52
N PHE A 675 -27.62 -6.01 24.39
CA PHE A 675 -28.81 -6.87 24.29
C PHE A 675 -30.02 -6.16 23.70
N LEU A 676 -30.88 -6.90 23.00
CA LEU A 676 -32.07 -6.40 22.31
C LEU A 676 -33.31 -7.27 22.58
N LEU A 677 -34.48 -6.63 22.60
CA LEU A 677 -35.80 -7.25 22.69
C LEU A 677 -36.64 -6.81 21.49
N ASN A 678 -37.04 -7.76 20.63
CA ASN A 678 -37.74 -7.50 19.37
C ASN A 678 -37.05 -6.46 18.46
N GLY A 679 -35.71 -6.39 18.50
CA GLY A 679 -34.90 -5.42 17.76
C GLY A 679 -34.78 -4.03 18.40
N ILE A 680 -35.33 -3.83 19.60
CA ILE A 680 -35.14 -2.62 20.40
C ILE A 680 -33.97 -2.84 21.37
N GLU A 681 -33.05 -1.88 21.46
CA GLU A 681 -31.90 -1.94 22.38
C GLU A 681 -32.36 -1.86 23.85
N MET A 682 -31.91 -2.82 24.66
CA MET A 682 -32.28 -2.94 26.08
C MET A 682 -31.11 -2.65 27.04
N THR A 683 -29.88 -2.62 26.52
CA THR A 683 -28.67 -2.22 27.25
C THR A 683 -27.79 -1.32 26.39
N ASP A 684 -26.96 -0.52 27.03
CA ASP A 684 -25.79 0.05 26.36
C ASP A 684 -24.70 -1.01 26.13
N TRP A 685 -23.66 -0.61 25.38
CA TRP A 685 -22.45 -1.40 25.22
C TRP A 685 -21.72 -1.56 26.56
N SER A 686 -21.46 -2.80 26.96
CA SER A 686 -20.70 -3.09 28.19
C SER A 686 -20.04 -4.47 28.16
N ALA A 687 -19.02 -4.70 28.98
CA ALA A 687 -18.40 -6.02 29.15
C ALA A 687 -19.29 -7.07 29.85
N ALA A 688 -20.54 -6.73 30.21
CA ALA A 688 -21.48 -7.66 30.82
C ALA A 688 -22.12 -8.55 29.75
N ASN A 689 -21.67 -9.81 29.67
CA ASN A 689 -22.18 -10.81 28.74
C ASN A 689 -23.58 -11.38 29.11
N SER A 690 -24.33 -10.70 29.98
CA SER A 690 -25.65 -11.14 30.43
C SER A 690 -26.61 -10.00 30.73
N TRP A 691 -27.90 -10.23 30.48
CA TRP A 691 -29.00 -9.29 30.70
C TRP A 691 -30.25 -10.01 31.20
N THR A 692 -30.87 -9.51 32.27
CA THR A 692 -32.12 -10.07 32.82
C THR A 692 -33.34 -9.30 32.30
N TRP A 693 -34.16 -9.97 31.49
CA TRP A 693 -35.43 -9.48 31.02
C TRP A 693 -36.51 -9.65 32.10
N ASN A 694 -37.12 -8.55 32.55
CA ASN A 694 -38.28 -8.58 33.43
C ASN A 694 -39.56 -8.78 32.61
N THR A 695 -40.23 -9.92 32.76
CA THR A 695 -41.44 -10.28 32.01
C THR A 695 -42.76 -9.79 32.64
N SER A 696 -42.71 -9.00 33.72
CA SER A 696 -43.92 -8.56 34.44
C SER A 696 -44.90 -7.70 33.61
N SER A 697 -44.42 -7.10 32.51
CA SER A 697 -45.22 -6.37 31.53
C SER A 697 -45.25 -7.05 30.14
N ALA A 698 -44.73 -8.27 30.03
CA ALA A 698 -44.79 -9.06 28.80
C ALA A 698 -46.20 -9.64 28.62
N SER A 699 -46.75 -9.49 27.42
CA SER A 699 -47.97 -10.16 27.00
C SER A 699 -47.66 -11.58 26.53
N PRO A 700 -48.62 -12.51 26.52
CA PRO A 700 -48.42 -13.82 25.92
C PRO A 700 -48.10 -13.71 24.42
N GLY A 701 -47.08 -14.42 23.96
CA GLY A 701 -46.57 -14.40 22.59
C GLY A 701 -45.09 -14.74 22.46
N ASP A 702 -44.61 -14.83 21.23
CA ASP A 702 -43.20 -15.06 20.90
C ASP A 702 -42.42 -13.74 20.88
N TYR A 703 -41.28 -13.72 21.56
CA TYR A 703 -40.33 -12.61 21.61
C TYR A 703 -39.00 -13.03 20.98
N LYS A 704 -38.38 -12.11 20.24
CA LYS A 704 -36.99 -12.22 19.78
C LYS A 704 -36.06 -11.58 20.79
N ILE A 705 -35.04 -12.30 21.21
CA ILE A 705 -33.94 -11.78 22.02
C ILE A 705 -32.70 -11.75 21.15
N GLY A 706 -32.10 -10.56 21.01
CA GLY A 706 -30.87 -10.35 20.27
C GLY A 706 -29.70 -10.04 21.19
N VAL A 707 -28.49 -10.39 20.75
CA VAL A 707 -27.26 -9.84 21.30
C VAL A 707 -26.33 -9.42 20.17
N LEU A 708 -25.65 -8.29 20.35
CA LEU A 708 -24.56 -7.80 19.51
C LEU A 708 -23.25 -7.89 20.29
N ALA A 709 -22.15 -8.14 19.59
CA ALA A 709 -20.80 -8.14 20.13
C ALA A 709 -19.87 -7.22 19.34
N ARG A 710 -18.89 -6.62 20.02
CA ARG A 710 -17.80 -5.85 19.40
C ARG A 710 -16.48 -5.88 20.20
N ASP A 711 -15.37 -5.60 19.53
CA ASP A 711 -14.01 -5.50 20.11
C ASP A 711 -13.47 -4.05 20.25
N ASP A 712 -14.17 -3.05 19.69
CA ASP A 712 -13.73 -1.64 19.61
C ASP A 712 -12.38 -1.42 18.87
N LYS A 713 -12.00 -2.36 17.99
CA LYS A 713 -10.84 -2.29 17.08
C LYS A 713 -11.21 -2.46 15.61
N HIS A 714 -12.18 -3.33 15.28
CA HIS A 714 -12.43 -3.76 13.90
C HIS A 714 -13.47 -2.90 13.17
N ALA A 715 -14.40 -2.25 13.87
CA ALA A 715 -15.44 -1.40 13.27
C ALA A 715 -15.46 0.04 13.81
N PRO A 716 -16.11 1.00 13.11
CA PRO A 716 -16.24 2.38 13.57
C PRO A 716 -16.99 2.51 14.90
N GLU A 717 -16.64 3.52 15.69
CA GLU A 717 -17.22 3.79 17.01
C GLU A 717 -18.76 3.78 16.97
N GLY A 718 -19.37 2.88 17.74
CA GLY A 718 -20.83 2.71 17.83
C GLY A 718 -21.40 1.58 16.94
N SER A 719 -20.60 0.98 16.06
CA SER A 719 -20.98 -0.22 15.31
C SER A 719 -21.01 -1.48 16.20
N PHE A 720 -21.46 -2.59 15.61
CA PHE A 720 -21.21 -3.96 16.05
C PHE A 720 -20.48 -4.74 14.95
N GLU A 721 -19.83 -5.86 15.30
CA GLU A 721 -19.22 -6.77 14.32
C GLU A 721 -19.95 -8.09 14.15
N ASP A 722 -20.63 -8.58 15.19
CA ASP A 722 -21.36 -9.86 15.17
C ASP A 722 -22.69 -9.78 15.92
N SER A 723 -23.64 -10.63 15.53
CA SER A 723 -24.97 -10.68 16.14
C SER A 723 -25.59 -12.08 16.17
N MET A 724 -26.37 -12.37 17.21
CA MET A 724 -27.13 -13.60 17.36
C MET A 724 -28.55 -13.31 17.88
N GLU A 725 -29.55 -13.98 17.31
CA GLU A 725 -30.93 -13.95 17.78
C GLU A 725 -31.38 -15.32 18.31
N ALA A 726 -32.22 -15.31 19.35
CA ALA A 726 -32.97 -16.45 19.85
C ALA A 726 -34.46 -16.08 19.99
N SER A 727 -35.35 -17.07 19.92
CA SER A 727 -36.79 -16.87 20.16
C SER A 727 -37.21 -17.43 21.52
N PHE A 728 -38.12 -16.75 22.21
CA PHE A 728 -38.62 -17.15 23.51
C PHE A 728 -40.11 -16.84 23.66
N ALA A 729 -40.89 -17.83 24.09
CA ALA A 729 -42.34 -17.71 24.21
C ALA A 729 -42.76 -17.40 25.66
N ILE A 730 -43.55 -16.35 25.83
CA ILE A 730 -44.31 -16.10 27.07
C ILE A 730 -45.70 -16.71 26.88
N LYS A 731 -46.09 -17.62 27.75
CA LYS A 731 -47.46 -18.16 27.80
C LYS A 731 -48.32 -17.35 28.77
N ALA A 732 -49.64 -17.43 28.60
CA ALA A 732 -50.56 -16.86 29.57
C ALA A 732 -50.36 -17.50 30.95
N SER A 733 -50.49 -16.68 32.00
CA SER A 733 -50.78 -17.18 33.34
C SER A 733 -52.08 -17.99 33.30
N ASN A 734 -52.13 -19.07 34.05
CA ASN A 734 -53.35 -19.86 34.23
C ASN A 734 -54.47 -18.98 34.84
N ARG A 735 -55.75 -19.30 34.60
CA ARG A 735 -56.91 -18.67 35.26
C ARG A 735 -57.75 -19.73 35.97
N PRO A 736 -58.29 -19.47 37.17
CA PRO A 736 -58.90 -20.52 37.98
C PRO A 736 -60.25 -21.00 37.42
N PRO A 737 -60.63 -22.27 37.62
CA PRO A 737 -61.90 -22.82 37.15
C PRO A 737 -63.09 -22.25 37.91
N ALA A 738 -64.23 -22.11 37.22
CA ALA A 738 -65.45 -21.52 37.75
C ALA A 738 -66.57 -22.57 37.88
N LEU A 739 -67.17 -22.67 39.07
CA LEU A 739 -68.42 -23.41 39.29
C LEU A 739 -69.60 -22.60 38.74
N LEU A 740 -70.42 -23.25 37.92
CA LEU A 740 -71.63 -22.70 37.31
C LEU A 740 -72.89 -23.13 38.07
N SER A 741 -72.95 -24.39 38.52
CA SER A 741 -74.05 -24.89 39.35
C SER A 741 -73.68 -26.12 40.18
N LEU A 742 -74.54 -26.41 41.16
CA LEU A 742 -74.64 -27.69 41.86
C LEU A 742 -76.14 -28.06 41.87
N THR A 743 -76.47 -29.31 41.54
CA THR A 743 -77.86 -29.78 41.44
C THR A 743 -78.01 -31.24 41.91
N PRO A 744 -79.10 -31.60 42.62
CA PRO A 744 -79.42 -32.99 42.93
C PRO A 744 -80.31 -33.63 41.84
N ASP A 745 -80.18 -34.94 41.65
CA ASP A 745 -81.01 -35.72 40.71
C ASP A 745 -82.47 -35.89 41.16
N LYS A 746 -82.78 -35.56 42.41
CA LYS A 746 -84.12 -35.61 43.03
C LYS A 746 -84.42 -34.28 43.73
N PRO A 747 -85.66 -33.77 43.67
CA PRO A 747 -86.03 -32.54 44.35
C PRO A 747 -86.02 -32.72 45.87
N SER A 748 -85.59 -31.69 46.60
CA SER A 748 -85.79 -31.62 48.07
C SER A 748 -87.28 -31.34 48.39
N PRO A 749 -87.87 -31.94 49.44
CA PRO A 749 -87.30 -32.92 50.37
C PRO A 749 -87.34 -34.36 49.82
N GLN A 750 -86.54 -35.26 50.41
CA GLN A 750 -86.58 -36.71 50.18
C GLN A 750 -86.65 -37.51 51.49
N VAL A 751 -87.17 -38.73 51.44
CA VAL A 751 -87.18 -39.63 52.61
C VAL A 751 -85.78 -40.18 52.88
N ARG A 752 -85.37 -40.24 54.16
CA ARG A 752 -84.09 -40.86 54.55
C ARG A 752 -83.94 -42.29 54.00
N GLY A 753 -82.73 -42.66 53.56
CA GLY A 753 -82.47 -43.89 52.82
C GLY A 753 -82.44 -43.68 51.30
N THR A 754 -83.10 -42.65 50.77
CA THR A 754 -83.00 -42.25 49.36
C THR A 754 -81.55 -41.93 49.00
N THR A 755 -80.99 -42.59 47.99
CA THR A 755 -79.68 -42.20 47.45
C THR A 755 -79.88 -41.04 46.48
N VAL A 756 -79.19 -39.93 46.70
CA VAL A 756 -79.29 -38.69 45.90
C VAL A 756 -77.97 -38.51 45.15
N VAL A 757 -78.02 -38.39 43.82
CA VAL A 757 -76.84 -38.09 43.01
C VAL A 757 -76.75 -36.59 42.85
N TRP A 758 -75.66 -36.01 43.33
CA TRP A 758 -75.32 -34.62 43.12
C TRP A 758 -74.49 -34.48 41.86
N LYS A 759 -74.80 -33.47 41.04
CA LYS A 759 -74.01 -33.09 39.87
C LYS A 759 -73.63 -31.62 39.95
N ALA A 760 -72.33 -31.36 39.84
CA ALA A 760 -71.76 -30.04 39.62
C ALA A 760 -71.69 -29.73 38.11
N ASP A 761 -71.72 -28.45 37.78
CA ASP A 761 -71.36 -27.93 36.47
C ASP A 761 -70.27 -26.87 36.65
N ALA A 762 -69.18 -26.96 35.91
CA ALA A 762 -68.02 -26.08 36.04
C ALA A 762 -67.25 -26.00 34.72
N SER A 763 -66.64 -24.84 34.46
CA SER A 763 -65.79 -24.62 33.28
C SER A 763 -64.47 -24.01 33.69
N ASP A 764 -63.40 -24.50 33.09
CA ASP A 764 -62.07 -23.91 33.20
C ASP A 764 -61.83 -22.91 32.05
N PRO A 765 -61.29 -21.71 32.29
CA PRO A 765 -61.08 -20.72 31.23
C PRO A 765 -59.97 -21.08 30.23
N ASP A 766 -59.02 -21.94 30.61
CA ASP A 766 -57.85 -22.35 29.83
C ASP A 766 -57.95 -23.81 29.33
N GLY A 767 -58.93 -24.57 29.84
CA GLY A 767 -59.26 -25.93 29.42
C GLY A 767 -58.66 -27.03 30.30
N ASP A 768 -58.21 -26.69 31.51
CA ASP A 768 -57.57 -27.64 32.42
C ASP A 768 -58.54 -28.65 33.07
N ILE A 769 -57.96 -29.73 33.63
CA ILE A 769 -58.72 -30.82 34.24
C ILE A 769 -59.21 -30.39 35.62
N ILE A 770 -60.48 -29.99 35.70
CA ILE A 770 -61.16 -29.70 36.95
C ILE A 770 -61.26 -30.98 37.80
N LEU A 771 -60.76 -30.90 39.03
CA LEU A 771 -60.99 -31.88 40.09
C LEU A 771 -62.08 -31.38 41.03
N TYR A 772 -62.97 -32.26 41.45
CA TYR A 772 -64.12 -32.00 42.31
C TYR A 772 -63.98 -32.70 43.66
N ARG A 773 -64.42 -32.06 44.74
CA ARG A 773 -64.51 -32.60 46.12
C ARG A 773 -65.84 -32.22 46.74
N PHE A 774 -66.63 -33.21 47.15
CA PHE A 774 -67.97 -33.00 47.73
C PHE A 774 -67.94 -33.05 49.26
N LEU A 775 -68.78 -32.23 49.89
CA LEU A 775 -68.90 -32.05 51.33
C LEU A 775 -70.37 -32.09 51.76
N VAL A 776 -70.63 -32.52 53.00
CA VAL A 776 -71.95 -32.40 53.63
C VAL A 776 -71.78 -31.81 55.03
N ASN A 777 -72.44 -30.68 55.29
CA ASN A 777 -72.30 -29.83 56.47
C ASN A 777 -70.81 -29.51 56.75
N ASN A 778 -70.12 -29.00 55.73
CA ASN A 778 -68.68 -28.70 55.70
C ASN A 778 -67.74 -29.88 56.00
N LYS A 779 -68.23 -31.12 56.08
CA LYS A 779 -67.42 -32.33 56.24
C LYS A 779 -67.23 -33.02 54.90
N VAL A 780 -65.98 -33.14 54.46
CA VAL A 780 -65.59 -33.84 53.22
C VAL A 780 -66.19 -35.25 53.17
N ARG A 781 -66.73 -35.63 52.00
CA ARG A 781 -67.35 -36.93 51.73
C ARG A 781 -66.82 -37.66 50.50
N SER A 782 -66.07 -36.98 49.64
CA SER A 782 -65.29 -37.59 48.56
C SER A 782 -63.84 -37.11 48.61
N LEU A 783 -62.91 -37.86 48.03
CA LEU A 783 -61.59 -37.33 47.69
C LEU A 783 -61.70 -36.45 46.44
N TRP A 784 -60.64 -35.69 46.15
CA TRP A 784 -60.47 -34.98 44.89
C TRP A 784 -60.51 -35.97 43.71
N SER A 785 -61.38 -35.72 42.73
CA SER A 785 -61.50 -36.59 41.55
C SER A 785 -62.01 -35.84 40.33
N LYS A 786 -61.73 -36.35 39.12
CA LYS A 786 -62.21 -35.80 37.84
C LYS A 786 -63.72 -35.99 37.57
N TYR A 787 -64.50 -36.42 38.57
CA TYR A 787 -65.92 -36.73 38.40
C TYR A 787 -66.76 -35.56 38.90
N ASP A 788 -67.55 -34.99 37.97
CA ASP A 788 -68.50 -33.90 38.19
C ASP A 788 -69.68 -34.28 39.12
N SER A 789 -69.74 -35.53 39.58
CA SER A 789 -70.91 -36.12 40.21
C SER A 789 -70.55 -37.06 41.37
N TRP A 790 -71.39 -37.03 42.41
CA TRP A 790 -71.21 -37.79 43.64
C TRP A 790 -72.52 -38.37 44.16
N SER A 791 -72.49 -39.64 44.55
CA SER A 791 -73.67 -40.38 45.05
C SER A 791 -73.73 -40.34 46.57
N TRP A 792 -74.70 -39.61 47.11
CA TRP A 792 -74.95 -39.48 48.54
C TRP A 792 -75.96 -40.52 49.01
N SER A 793 -75.50 -41.54 49.74
CA SER A 793 -76.40 -42.42 50.49
C SER A 793 -76.83 -41.75 51.80
N THR A 794 -78.14 -41.63 52.00
CA THR A 794 -78.74 -40.95 53.17
C THR A 794 -79.20 -41.91 54.28
N ALA A 795 -79.00 -43.23 54.12
CA ALA A 795 -79.57 -44.26 55.01
C ALA A 795 -79.15 -44.14 56.49
N ASN A 796 -77.97 -43.57 56.76
CA ASN A 796 -77.44 -43.36 58.11
C ASN A 796 -77.48 -41.88 58.54
N MET A 797 -78.29 -41.05 57.87
CA MET A 797 -78.44 -39.63 58.17
C MET A 797 -79.78 -39.39 58.91
N PRO A 798 -79.80 -38.62 60.01
CA PRO A 798 -81.05 -38.22 60.66
C PRO A 798 -81.86 -37.25 59.79
N ASP A 799 -83.14 -37.11 60.10
CA ASP A 799 -84.05 -36.16 59.44
C ASP A 799 -83.64 -34.71 59.75
N GLY A 800 -83.77 -33.81 58.78
CA GLY A 800 -83.34 -32.40 58.90
C GLY A 800 -82.72 -31.81 57.62
N ASN A 801 -82.22 -30.58 57.73
CA ASN A 801 -81.57 -29.85 56.63
C ASN A 801 -80.06 -30.12 56.58
N TYR A 802 -79.56 -30.30 55.35
CA TYR A 802 -78.16 -30.53 55.03
C TYR A 802 -77.66 -29.51 54.02
N HIS A 803 -76.48 -28.98 54.26
CA HIS A 803 -75.73 -28.17 53.31
C HIS A 803 -74.81 -29.11 52.53
N VAL A 804 -75.11 -29.32 51.25
CA VAL A 804 -74.28 -30.13 50.36
C VAL A 804 -73.49 -29.19 49.46
N SER A 805 -72.17 -29.30 49.53
CA SER A 805 -71.24 -28.40 48.84
C SER A 805 -70.34 -29.17 47.90
N VAL A 806 -69.93 -28.52 46.82
CA VAL A 806 -68.85 -28.98 45.94
C VAL A 806 -67.76 -27.92 45.90
N GLN A 807 -66.51 -28.36 46.02
CA GLN A 807 -65.29 -27.59 45.79
C GLN A 807 -64.63 -28.06 44.49
N ILE A 808 -63.99 -27.14 43.77
CA ILE A 808 -63.24 -27.42 42.54
C ILE A 808 -61.79 -26.92 42.64
N ARG A 809 -60.89 -27.56 41.88
CA ARG A 809 -59.53 -27.03 41.61
C ARG A 809 -58.99 -27.46 40.24
N ASP A 810 -58.07 -26.69 39.65
CA ASP A 810 -57.29 -27.09 38.46
C ASP A 810 -55.96 -27.79 38.81
N SER A 811 -55.48 -27.63 40.05
CA SER A 811 -54.13 -28.02 40.52
C SER A 811 -52.96 -27.25 39.90
N ARG A 812 -53.23 -26.07 39.34
CA ARG A 812 -52.22 -25.05 38.95
C ARG A 812 -52.34 -23.75 39.76
N HIS A 813 -53.52 -23.45 40.31
CA HIS A 813 -53.73 -22.42 41.34
C HIS A 813 -53.73 -23.03 42.74
N ALA A 814 -54.82 -23.72 43.10
CA ALA A 814 -54.94 -24.35 44.41
C ALA A 814 -54.02 -25.56 44.55
N GLY A 815 -53.03 -25.44 45.44
CA GLY A 815 -52.31 -26.57 46.03
C GLY A 815 -53.24 -27.51 46.80
N GLU A 816 -52.77 -28.71 47.14
CA GLU A 816 -53.66 -29.88 47.32
C GLU A 816 -54.76 -29.77 48.39
N GLU A 817 -54.50 -29.02 49.47
CA GLU A 817 -55.45 -28.79 50.56
C GLU A 817 -56.48 -27.69 50.24
N SER A 818 -56.16 -26.80 49.31
CA SER A 818 -56.95 -25.63 48.90
C SER A 818 -57.96 -25.98 47.79
N PHE A 819 -58.79 -25.01 47.42
CA PHE A 819 -59.74 -25.07 46.31
C PHE A 819 -59.83 -23.69 45.63
N ASP A 820 -60.21 -23.67 44.35
CA ASP A 820 -60.32 -22.46 43.53
C ASP A 820 -61.74 -21.88 43.52
N GLY A 821 -62.75 -22.74 43.69
CA GLY A 821 -64.15 -22.35 43.80
C GLY A 821 -64.98 -23.31 44.66
N SER A 822 -66.07 -22.83 45.23
CA SER A 822 -67.03 -23.64 46.00
C SER A 822 -68.47 -23.15 45.83
N VAL A 823 -69.42 -24.07 45.73
CA VAL A 823 -70.87 -23.82 45.73
C VAL A 823 -71.54 -24.74 46.75
N ASP A 824 -72.58 -24.26 47.42
CA ASP A 824 -73.36 -25.00 48.42
C ASP A 824 -74.87 -24.92 48.12
N GLN A 825 -75.60 -26.00 48.38
CA GLN A 825 -77.06 -26.05 48.26
C GLN A 825 -77.69 -26.79 49.45
N SER A 826 -78.78 -26.24 49.99
CA SER A 826 -79.53 -26.89 51.06
C SER A 826 -80.45 -28.00 50.54
N PHE A 827 -80.48 -29.13 51.26
CA PHE A 827 -81.29 -30.30 50.95
C PHE A 827 -81.91 -30.87 52.23
N THR A 828 -83.19 -31.25 52.18
CA THR A 828 -83.96 -31.66 53.36
C THR A 828 -84.26 -33.15 53.32
N LEU A 829 -83.92 -33.85 54.40
CA LEU A 829 -84.35 -35.23 54.64
C LEU A 829 -85.52 -35.25 55.63
N ILE A 830 -86.53 -36.05 55.33
CA ILE A 830 -87.74 -36.20 56.14
C ILE A 830 -88.01 -37.68 56.45
N SER A 831 -88.85 -37.96 57.45
CA SER A 831 -89.29 -39.32 57.70
C SER A 831 -90.33 -39.77 56.66
N GLU A 832 -90.52 -41.09 56.55
CA GLU A 832 -91.55 -41.68 55.69
C GLU A 832 -92.98 -41.25 56.11
N ILE A 833 -93.19 -41.02 57.42
CA ILE A 833 -94.45 -40.52 57.98
C ILE A 833 -94.70 -39.08 57.52
N ASP A 834 -93.67 -38.23 57.55
CA ASP A 834 -93.78 -36.84 57.09
C ASP A 834 -94.09 -36.78 55.60
N GLN A 835 -93.48 -37.65 54.77
CA GLN A 835 -93.80 -37.72 53.34
C GLN A 835 -95.25 -38.15 53.11
N GLN A 836 -95.78 -39.10 53.88
CA GLN A 836 -97.18 -39.50 53.81
C GLN A 836 -98.13 -38.35 54.22
N ILE A 837 -97.78 -37.59 55.27
CA ILE A 837 -98.52 -36.38 55.67
C ILE A 837 -98.50 -35.35 54.53
N ASP A 838 -97.35 -35.09 53.92
CA ASP A 838 -97.19 -34.12 52.84
C ASP A 838 -97.98 -34.51 51.57
N GLN A 839 -98.03 -35.81 51.24
CA GLN A 839 -98.87 -36.35 50.16
C GLN A 839 -100.36 -36.23 50.48
N ILE A 840 -100.79 -36.54 51.71
CA ILE A 840 -102.19 -36.37 52.15
C ILE A 840 -102.61 -34.90 52.11
N MET A 841 -101.73 -33.98 52.51
CA MET A 841 -101.99 -32.54 52.50
C MET A 841 -102.03 -31.97 51.07
N LYS A 842 -101.15 -32.41 50.17
CA LYS A 842 -101.20 -32.08 48.73
C LYS A 842 -102.47 -32.62 48.06
N ASN A 843 -102.88 -33.84 48.36
CA ASN A 843 -104.13 -34.40 47.84
C ASN A 843 -105.35 -33.63 48.38
N ARG A 844 -105.35 -33.23 49.67
CA ARG A 844 -106.40 -32.38 50.25
C ARG A 844 -106.48 -30.99 49.62
N THR A 845 -105.36 -30.35 49.27
CA THR A 845 -105.38 -29.04 48.62
C THR A 845 -105.73 -29.12 47.14
N GLY A 846 -105.43 -30.23 46.45
CA GLY A 846 -105.98 -30.52 45.12
C GLY A 846 -107.51 -30.51 45.12
N TYR A 847 -108.13 -31.20 46.10
CA TYR A 847 -109.57 -31.21 46.34
C TYR A 847 -110.19 -29.89 46.86
N ILE A 848 -109.44 -28.79 46.89
CA ILE A 848 -109.95 -27.43 47.18
C ILE A 848 -109.98 -26.56 45.90
N HIS A 849 -109.50 -27.10 44.78
CA HIS A 849 -109.72 -26.55 43.42
C HIS A 849 -110.45 -27.53 42.48
N SER A 850 -111.21 -28.48 43.05
CA SER A 850 -112.20 -29.31 42.37
C SER A 850 -113.40 -29.64 43.27
#